data_AF-A0A1C3F706-F1
#
_entry.id   AF-A0A1C3F706-F1
#
_cell.length_a   1.000
_cell.length_b   1.000
_cell.length_c   1.000
_cell.angle_alpha   90.00
_cell.angle_beta   90.00
_cell.angle_gamma   90.00
#
_symmetry.space_group_name_H-M   'P 1'
#
loop_
_entity.id
_entity.type
_entity.pdbx_description
1 polymer ?
#
loop_
_entity_poly.entity_id
_entity_poly.type
_entity_poly.pdbx_seq_one_letter_code
_entity_poly.pdbx_strand_id
1 'polypeptide(L)'
;MCGQRITFRLKTFSTVPIETCVLRLWETDREIPISMNQTATLIEDKRLFEVEYKVPNNPGLIWYYFEIRLGEQTYLYGNNPERLGGAGQLWEQEPPSYQITVFKPLEVPKWYKRGTMYQIFVDRFYCAQDNKFTIYPRKNALLHANWSDPPIYIKDELGRVTDWDFFGGTLQGVLEKLPYFKELGISILYFNPIFEASSNHKYDTADYHRIDPMYGDDGVFKQLIDTARHYGISIILDGVFSHTGSDSVYFNKYGNYPSLGAYQSIDSPYYNWYKFKPDHQEYQSWWGVDSLPEVNEMNPSYRQFIYGSEESVINKWLNMGVAGWRLDVADELPDQFIQELRQAIKSICPNAVLIGEVWEDASNKISYAKLREYFLGNELDATMNYPFRASFLHFILGQSDSCLLHQKVMSLYENYPRENFYAAMNLIGSHDTTRILTLLGAAPQEQSLSVTEQRRFKLSNFARKLAVQRLKILSLVQMTFPGVPCIYYGDEAGLEGYPDPYNRGTYPWGKEDQEILDWYRRILRLHAEYEVLQTGDFGSFFYEPDVYGFRRVGNEEEIIILINRHSEDTKIVNLEIELTPSNFVIDLINGEKLAPEMLNALPINSLCGRALLNRTALPNNLQLHRLCGVLLHISSLPSSWGLGDFGNEAYEFVDFLVDSKQSLWQMLPLNPAGVGDCPYQSESVFAGNPMFISLDHLIKEGLLSFAGTRQKYEHIKSLGLRKSLLSLAFKELKLELLNEAYRQFKTQLESTSTGSSGSEKSSYRSLENYLRFKSKTKEWLDDYVLFRALKTHFGNIPWYDWEPGIAGRGKDELSKYSLQLLEEMGFIQFLQYTFYVQWDNLKTYAKAKGVQLIGDIPHFVAADSCDVWVNRSLFVLDECGRPAKTVGVPPDYFSKTGQLWGNPVYDWDAMHVTQYDWWKKRIQFGLELFDYLRLDHFRGFEAYWEVDAQEETAEKGRWMKGPGKRFFESLVETFEKCPLIVEDLGVITTEVNCLKQIFGFPGIKVLQFTPLEKISMEHETNFVYYTGTHDNNTLLGWYEKNHEVEGGALLSSGVDLAERNKQACRKLIEEVYLSQAVWVITPMQDILGLDEKARMNIPGTVNGNWQWQLDKNLVTDEIKSWLRTQAEKTKR
;
A
#
# COMPACT_ATOMS: atom_id res chain seq x y z
N MET A 1 -26.59 1.52 -24.13
CA MET A 1 -27.60 0.76 -23.34
C MET A 1 -28.91 0.69 -24.11
N CYS A 2 -29.64 -0.43 -24.01
CA CYS A 2 -30.93 -0.62 -24.68
C CYS A 2 -31.96 0.49 -24.37
N GLY A 3 -32.71 0.92 -25.40
CA GLY A 3 -33.83 1.85 -25.27
C GLY A 3 -33.48 3.32 -24.95
N GLN A 4 -32.19 3.66 -24.79
CA GLN A 4 -31.73 5.02 -24.55
C GLN A 4 -31.81 5.90 -25.81
N ARG A 5 -31.88 7.21 -25.61
CA ARG A 5 -31.71 8.18 -26.69
C ARG A 5 -30.27 8.60 -26.77
N ILE A 6 -29.72 8.56 -27.98
CA ILE A 6 -28.40 9.07 -28.29
C ILE A 6 -28.54 10.23 -29.27
N THR A 7 -27.67 11.22 -29.12
CA THR A 7 -27.66 12.41 -29.98
C THR A 7 -26.43 12.36 -30.87
N PHE A 8 -26.65 12.26 -32.17
CA PHE A 8 -25.59 12.38 -33.15
C PHE A 8 -25.41 13.84 -33.52
N ARG A 9 -24.16 14.33 -33.50
CA ARG A 9 -23.81 15.69 -33.88
C ARG A 9 -22.71 15.66 -34.93
N LEU A 10 -22.91 16.40 -36.02
CA LEU A 10 -21.88 16.64 -37.02
C LEU A 10 -21.70 18.14 -37.18
N LYS A 11 -20.49 18.62 -36.89
CA LYS A 11 -20.09 19.99 -37.13
C LYS A 11 -19.37 20.07 -38.46
N THR A 12 -19.82 20.93 -39.35
CA THR A 12 -19.24 21.09 -40.68
C THR A 12 -18.69 22.51 -40.86
N PHE A 13 -17.70 22.63 -41.74
CA PHE A 13 -17.16 23.89 -42.20
C PHE A 13 -17.23 23.91 -43.73
N SER A 14 -18.02 24.82 -44.29
CA SER A 14 -18.19 24.95 -45.74
C SER A 14 -18.57 26.38 -46.09
N THR A 15 -17.89 26.92 -47.10
CA THR A 15 -18.21 28.22 -47.73
C THR A 15 -19.41 28.14 -48.68
N VAL A 16 -19.85 26.92 -49.01
CA VAL A 16 -21.05 26.63 -49.82
C VAL A 16 -22.15 26.07 -48.90
N PRO A 17 -23.42 26.50 -49.04
CA PRO A 17 -24.52 25.97 -48.25
C PRO A 17 -24.63 24.45 -48.36
N ILE A 18 -24.74 23.77 -47.22
CA ILE A 18 -25.03 22.33 -47.16
C ILE A 18 -26.55 22.17 -47.27
N GLU A 19 -27.00 21.45 -48.29
CA GLU A 19 -28.44 21.28 -48.57
C GLU A 19 -29.07 20.26 -47.63
N THR A 20 -28.40 19.12 -47.44
CA THR A 20 -28.86 18.04 -46.56
C THR A 20 -27.68 17.36 -45.88
N CYS A 21 -27.92 16.92 -44.65
CA CYS A 21 -27.05 16.02 -43.90
C CYS A 21 -27.90 14.85 -43.42
N VAL A 22 -27.48 13.63 -43.74
CA VAL A 22 -28.20 12.40 -43.44
C VAL A 22 -27.29 11.49 -42.64
N LEU A 23 -27.76 11.03 -41.49
CA LEU A 23 -27.16 9.93 -40.76
C LEU A 23 -27.58 8.62 -41.43
N ARG A 24 -26.61 7.85 -41.92
CA ARG A 24 -26.81 6.53 -42.52
C ARG A 24 -26.49 5.51 -41.42
N LEU A 25 -27.49 4.75 -40.98
CA LEU A 25 -27.37 3.86 -39.82
C LEU A 25 -27.85 2.45 -40.18
N TRP A 26 -27.18 1.40 -39.70
CA TRP A 26 -27.57 0.00 -39.87
C TRP A 26 -27.89 -0.63 -38.53
N GLU A 27 -29.07 -1.23 -38.43
CA GLU A 27 -29.55 -2.02 -37.29
C GLU A 27 -29.88 -3.43 -37.81
N THR A 28 -29.21 -4.48 -37.31
CA THR A 28 -29.45 -5.88 -37.75
C THR A 28 -29.48 -6.01 -39.28
N ASP A 29 -28.45 -5.45 -39.95
CA ASP A 29 -28.28 -5.41 -41.41
C ASP A 29 -29.34 -4.62 -42.20
N ARG A 30 -30.26 -3.95 -41.50
CA ARG A 30 -31.23 -3.03 -42.11
C ARG A 30 -30.75 -1.60 -42.03
N GLU A 31 -30.65 -0.97 -43.19
CA GLU A 31 -30.35 0.45 -43.29
C GLU A 31 -31.56 1.33 -42.89
N ILE A 32 -31.27 2.38 -42.11
CA ILE A 32 -32.18 3.40 -41.61
C ILE A 32 -31.55 4.78 -41.89
N PRO A 33 -31.88 5.45 -43.00
CA PRO A 33 -31.43 6.81 -43.26
C PRO A 33 -32.24 7.82 -42.45
N ILE A 34 -31.58 8.75 -41.75
CA ILE A 34 -32.22 9.75 -40.88
C ILE A 34 -31.71 11.14 -41.22
N SER A 35 -32.59 12.03 -41.65
CA SER A 35 -32.25 13.44 -41.90
C SER A 35 -31.87 14.15 -40.59
N MET A 36 -30.74 14.85 -40.60
CA MET A 36 -30.27 15.63 -39.45
C MET A 36 -30.75 17.08 -39.54
N ASN A 37 -31.14 17.65 -38.41
CA ASN A 37 -31.60 19.04 -38.33
C ASN A 37 -30.42 19.98 -38.12
N GLN A 38 -30.38 21.09 -38.85
CA GLN A 38 -29.43 22.15 -38.56
C GLN A 38 -29.87 22.90 -37.30
N THR A 39 -29.12 22.77 -36.20
CA THR A 39 -29.50 23.33 -34.89
C THR A 39 -28.86 24.69 -34.60
N ALA A 40 -27.72 25.00 -35.21
CA ALA A 40 -27.06 26.29 -35.03
C ALA A 40 -26.16 26.68 -36.22
N THR A 41 -26.12 27.99 -36.50
CA THR A 41 -25.07 28.64 -37.28
C THR A 41 -24.09 29.27 -36.30
N LEU A 42 -22.89 28.69 -36.18
CA LEU A 42 -21.93 29.12 -35.15
C LEU A 42 -21.16 30.38 -35.59
N ILE A 43 -20.75 30.46 -36.87
CA ILE A 43 -20.08 31.58 -37.60
C ILE A 43 -20.41 31.41 -39.12
N GLU A 44 -20.21 32.42 -39.99
CA GLU A 44 -20.64 32.48 -41.41
C GLU A 44 -20.52 31.15 -42.20
N ASP A 45 -19.48 30.34 -41.97
CA ASP A 45 -19.23 29.07 -42.67
C ASP A 45 -19.30 27.80 -41.79
N LYS A 46 -19.66 27.91 -40.50
CA LYS A 46 -19.79 26.76 -39.57
C LYS A 46 -21.25 26.42 -39.31
N ARG A 47 -21.64 25.17 -39.55
CA ARG A 47 -22.99 24.65 -39.27
C ARG A 47 -22.91 23.45 -38.34
N LEU A 48 -23.91 23.30 -37.47
CA LEU A 48 -24.07 22.12 -36.61
C LEU A 48 -25.35 21.39 -37.00
N PHE A 49 -25.21 20.11 -37.36
CA PHE A 49 -26.31 19.20 -37.61
C PHE A 49 -26.47 18.25 -36.43
N GLU A 50 -27.71 18.01 -36.03
CA GLU A 50 -28.04 17.16 -34.88
C GLU A 50 -29.27 16.30 -35.17
N VAL A 51 -29.26 15.07 -34.65
CA VAL A 51 -30.45 14.22 -34.59
C VAL A 51 -30.44 13.36 -33.34
N GLU A 52 -31.60 13.23 -32.70
CA GLU A 52 -31.82 12.23 -31.66
C GLU A 52 -32.29 10.91 -32.29
N TYR A 53 -31.64 9.82 -31.91
CA TYR A 53 -32.03 8.48 -32.28
C TYR A 53 -32.27 7.65 -31.01
N LYS A 54 -33.41 6.96 -30.95
CA LYS A 54 -33.70 6.02 -29.86
C LYS A 54 -33.13 4.66 -30.25
N VAL A 55 -32.11 4.20 -29.53
CA VAL A 55 -31.49 2.90 -29.81
C VAL A 55 -32.48 1.75 -29.51
N PRO A 56 -32.31 0.59 -30.16
CA PRO A 56 -33.21 -0.54 -30.01
C PRO A 56 -33.32 -1.03 -28.56
N ASN A 57 -34.44 -1.65 -28.23
CA ASN A 57 -34.61 -2.33 -26.94
C ASN A 57 -33.87 -3.67 -26.87
N ASN A 58 -33.54 -4.24 -28.03
CA ASN A 58 -32.77 -5.46 -28.12
C ASN A 58 -31.27 -5.12 -28.20
N PRO A 59 -30.39 -5.87 -27.53
CA PRO A 59 -28.96 -5.74 -27.71
C PRO A 59 -28.51 -6.05 -29.15
N GLY A 60 -27.38 -5.46 -29.54
CA GLY A 60 -26.77 -5.67 -30.85
C GLY A 60 -25.78 -4.55 -31.20
N LEU A 61 -25.27 -4.60 -32.43
CA LEU A 61 -24.42 -3.54 -32.96
C LEU A 61 -25.20 -2.62 -33.88
N ILE A 62 -24.87 -1.33 -33.80
CA ILE A 62 -25.28 -0.31 -34.75
C ILE A 62 -24.05 0.17 -35.48
N TRP A 63 -24.15 0.24 -36.80
CA TRP A 63 -23.11 0.80 -37.66
C TRP A 63 -23.59 2.11 -38.26
N TYR A 64 -22.73 3.13 -38.37
CA TYR A 64 -23.16 4.40 -38.98
C TYR A 64 -22.05 5.20 -39.68
N TYR A 65 -22.47 6.04 -40.62
CA TYR A 65 -21.68 7.12 -41.22
C TYR A 65 -22.60 8.29 -41.63
N PHE A 66 -22.02 9.40 -42.09
CA PHE A 66 -22.77 10.60 -42.49
C PHE A 66 -22.70 10.82 -44.00
N GLU A 67 -23.82 11.14 -44.62
CA GLU A 67 -23.92 11.63 -46.00
C GLU A 67 -24.20 13.14 -45.98
N ILE A 68 -23.43 13.91 -46.74
CA ILE A 68 -23.49 15.37 -46.80
C ILE A 68 -23.63 15.80 -48.26
N ARG A 69 -24.68 16.56 -48.59
CA ARG A 69 -24.88 17.06 -49.97
C ARG A 69 -24.61 18.56 -50.08
N LEU A 70 -23.78 18.92 -51.06
CA LEU A 70 -23.45 20.29 -51.44
C LEU A 70 -23.67 20.45 -52.95
N GLY A 71 -24.79 21.07 -53.35
CA GLY A 71 -25.18 21.14 -54.75
C GLY A 71 -25.35 19.75 -55.38
N GLU A 72 -24.69 19.51 -56.53
CA GLU A 72 -24.73 18.21 -57.21
C GLU A 72 -23.75 17.17 -56.62
N GLN A 73 -22.92 17.53 -55.64
CA GLN A 73 -21.90 16.66 -55.06
C GLN A 73 -22.35 16.07 -53.71
N THR A 74 -22.08 14.78 -53.53
CA THR A 74 -22.34 14.05 -52.28
C THR A 74 -21.01 13.62 -51.69
N TYR A 75 -20.81 13.92 -50.40
CA TYR A 75 -19.66 13.52 -49.63
C TYR A 75 -20.07 12.56 -48.52
N LEU A 76 -19.30 11.50 -48.32
CA LEU A 76 -19.52 10.54 -47.24
C LEU A 76 -18.46 10.74 -46.17
N TYR A 77 -18.87 11.00 -44.93
CA TYR A 77 -17.96 11.08 -43.79
C TYR A 77 -18.14 9.84 -42.92
N GLY A 78 -17.10 9.01 -42.87
CA GLY A 78 -17.11 7.77 -42.11
C GLY A 78 -15.79 7.54 -41.41
N ASN A 79 -15.66 6.35 -40.82
CA ASN A 79 -14.53 5.95 -40.00
C ASN A 79 -13.21 5.93 -40.80
N ASN A 80 -12.09 5.90 -40.09
CA ASN A 80 -10.76 5.81 -40.69
C ASN A 80 -10.55 4.45 -41.41
N PRO A 81 -9.57 4.35 -42.34
CA PRO A 81 -9.26 3.11 -43.06
C PRO A 81 -8.98 1.91 -42.15
N GLU A 82 -8.40 2.15 -40.98
CA GLU A 82 -8.04 1.15 -39.97
C GLU A 82 -9.24 0.67 -39.15
N ARG A 83 -10.40 1.32 -39.28
CA ARG A 83 -11.67 1.02 -38.59
C ARG A 83 -11.59 1.17 -37.06
N LEU A 84 -10.75 2.09 -36.58
CA LEU A 84 -10.46 2.25 -35.15
C LEU A 84 -11.30 3.32 -34.43
N GLY A 85 -12.31 3.90 -35.09
CA GLY A 85 -13.13 4.95 -34.48
C GLY A 85 -12.45 6.33 -34.50
N GLY A 86 -12.76 7.19 -33.54
CA GLY A 86 -12.17 8.53 -33.46
C GLY A 86 -12.34 9.38 -34.73
N ALA A 87 -11.26 10.07 -35.15
CA ALA A 87 -11.29 10.97 -36.30
C ALA A 87 -11.48 10.22 -37.62
N GLY A 88 -12.57 10.52 -38.32
CA GLY A 88 -12.92 9.97 -39.62
C GLY A 88 -12.40 10.82 -40.78
N GLN A 89 -12.72 10.39 -42.00
CA GLN A 89 -12.35 11.10 -43.23
C GLN A 89 -13.51 11.15 -44.23
N LEU A 90 -13.34 11.98 -45.27
CA LEU A 90 -14.26 12.05 -46.40
C LEU A 90 -13.95 10.96 -47.42
N TRP A 91 -15.00 10.40 -48.02
CA TRP A 91 -14.94 9.31 -48.98
C TRP A 91 -15.85 9.59 -50.17
N GLU A 92 -15.42 9.09 -51.35
CA GLU A 92 -16.20 9.12 -52.59
C GLU A 92 -17.11 7.88 -52.74
N GLN A 93 -16.80 6.80 -52.02
CA GLN A 93 -17.54 5.54 -51.99
C GLN A 93 -17.93 5.20 -50.55
N GLU A 94 -18.76 4.19 -50.37
CA GLU A 94 -19.25 3.78 -49.04
C GLU A 94 -18.09 3.61 -48.04
N PRO A 95 -18.07 4.41 -46.96
CA PRO A 95 -16.94 4.44 -46.05
C PRO A 95 -17.01 3.30 -45.03
N PRO A 96 -15.89 2.97 -44.36
CA PRO A 96 -15.95 2.18 -43.13
C PRO A 96 -16.87 2.86 -42.11
N SER A 97 -17.71 2.06 -41.45
CA SER A 97 -18.68 2.58 -40.48
C SER A 97 -18.09 2.71 -39.08
N TYR A 98 -18.64 3.65 -38.32
CA TYR A 98 -18.47 3.70 -36.86
C TYR A 98 -19.37 2.66 -36.19
N GLN A 99 -18.99 2.21 -34.99
CA GLN A 99 -19.73 1.23 -34.20
C GLN A 99 -20.39 1.87 -32.99
N ILE A 100 -21.57 1.38 -32.62
CA ILE A 100 -22.15 1.55 -31.28
C ILE A 100 -22.60 0.19 -30.77
N THR A 101 -22.12 -0.17 -29.58
CA THR A 101 -22.55 -1.38 -28.88
C THR A 101 -23.80 -1.09 -28.06
N VAL A 102 -24.92 -1.70 -28.43
CA VAL A 102 -26.19 -1.64 -27.68
C VAL A 102 -26.27 -2.88 -26.79
N PHE A 103 -26.24 -2.65 -25.47
CA PHE A 103 -26.18 -3.72 -24.47
C PHE A 103 -27.21 -3.54 -23.37
N LYS A 104 -27.54 -4.62 -22.68
CA LYS A 104 -28.26 -4.60 -21.39
C LYS A 104 -27.29 -4.20 -20.29
N PRO A 105 -27.61 -3.20 -19.45
CA PRO A 105 -26.76 -2.84 -18.33
C PRO A 105 -26.49 -4.05 -17.42
N LEU A 106 -25.23 -4.26 -17.08
CA LEU A 106 -24.77 -5.22 -16.07
C LEU A 106 -23.84 -4.49 -15.10
N GLU A 107 -23.67 -5.05 -13.90
CA GLU A 107 -22.67 -4.58 -12.94
C GLU A 107 -21.68 -5.72 -12.68
N VAL A 108 -20.40 -5.46 -12.88
CA VAL A 108 -19.34 -6.41 -12.53
C VAL A 108 -18.96 -6.22 -11.04
N PRO A 109 -18.78 -7.30 -10.27
CA PRO A 109 -18.46 -7.22 -8.85
C PRO A 109 -17.24 -6.33 -8.54
N LYS A 110 -17.35 -5.49 -7.51
CA LYS A 110 -16.30 -4.54 -7.12
C LYS A 110 -15.00 -5.21 -6.70
N TRP A 111 -15.07 -6.37 -6.02
CA TRP A 111 -13.89 -7.13 -5.60
C TRP A 111 -13.02 -7.53 -6.81
N TYR A 112 -13.65 -7.80 -7.95
CA TYR A 112 -12.98 -8.16 -9.19
C TYR A 112 -12.37 -6.92 -9.86
N LYS A 113 -13.17 -5.88 -10.12
CA LYS A 113 -12.70 -4.64 -10.78
C LYS A 113 -11.60 -3.89 -10.03
N ARG A 114 -11.57 -4.01 -8.69
CA ARG A 114 -10.54 -3.40 -7.82
C ARG A 114 -9.39 -4.33 -7.49
N GLY A 115 -9.45 -5.58 -7.97
CA GLY A 115 -8.49 -6.62 -7.61
C GLY A 115 -7.27 -6.63 -8.51
N THR A 116 -6.24 -7.32 -8.04
CA THR A 116 -5.06 -7.68 -8.84
C THR A 116 -5.01 -9.20 -8.93
N MET A 117 -4.98 -9.70 -10.16
CA MET A 117 -5.00 -11.11 -10.48
C MET A 117 -3.59 -11.68 -10.65
N TYR A 118 -3.42 -12.92 -10.21
CA TYR A 118 -2.20 -13.69 -10.39
C TYR A 118 -2.54 -15.08 -10.96
N GLN A 119 -2.06 -15.35 -12.17
CA GLN A 119 -2.27 -16.61 -12.89
C GLN A 119 -1.22 -17.64 -12.50
N ILE A 120 -1.66 -18.82 -12.06
CA ILE A 120 -0.82 -19.92 -11.58
C ILE A 120 -0.99 -21.17 -12.44
N PHE A 121 0.14 -21.70 -12.92
CA PHE A 121 0.25 -23.05 -13.41
C PHE A 121 0.80 -23.95 -12.29
N VAL A 122 -0.09 -24.73 -11.64
CA VAL A 122 0.16 -25.36 -10.34
C VAL A 122 1.43 -26.21 -10.32
N ASP A 123 1.61 -27.10 -11.31
CA ASP A 123 2.77 -28.01 -11.41
C ASP A 123 4.12 -27.27 -11.41
N ARG A 124 4.13 -26.01 -11.82
CA ARG A 124 5.34 -25.21 -12.06
C ARG A 124 5.57 -24.15 -10.99
N PHE A 125 4.66 -24.01 -10.03
CA PHE A 125 4.71 -22.89 -9.09
C PHE A 125 5.51 -23.20 -7.82
N TYR A 126 5.13 -24.19 -7.03
CA TYR A 126 5.88 -24.54 -5.80
C TYR A 126 5.69 -26.00 -5.39
N CYS A 127 6.80 -26.67 -5.11
CA CYS A 127 6.85 -28.00 -4.51
C CYS A 127 7.19 -27.86 -3.01
N ALA A 128 6.29 -28.31 -2.13
CA ALA A 128 6.44 -28.23 -0.68
C ALA A 128 7.66 -29.05 -0.20
N GLN A 129 8.27 -28.64 0.93
CA GLN A 129 9.63 -28.98 1.35
C GLN A 129 9.99 -30.46 1.62
N ASP A 130 9.10 -31.43 1.33
CA ASP A 130 9.39 -32.85 1.52
C ASP A 130 9.88 -33.58 0.26
N ASN A 131 10.00 -32.90 -0.90
CA ASN A 131 10.65 -33.44 -2.11
C ASN A 131 10.15 -34.82 -2.55
N LYS A 132 8.92 -35.18 -2.13
CA LYS A 132 8.23 -36.38 -2.55
C LYS A 132 7.23 -35.90 -3.57
N PHE A 133 7.47 -36.18 -4.85
CA PHE A 133 6.36 -36.32 -5.77
C PHE A 133 5.26 -37.06 -5.00
N THR A 134 4.05 -36.50 -4.93
CA THR A 134 2.90 -37.29 -4.51
C THR A 134 2.98 -38.53 -5.40
N ILE A 135 3.25 -39.70 -4.82
CA ILE A 135 3.50 -40.93 -5.58
C ILE A 135 2.14 -41.36 -6.14
N TYR A 136 1.68 -40.65 -7.16
CA TYR A 136 0.59 -41.03 -8.01
C TYR A 136 1.25 -41.62 -9.26
N PRO A 137 1.42 -42.96 -9.33
CA PRO A 137 2.03 -43.60 -10.47
C PRO A 137 1.13 -43.39 -11.69
N ARG A 138 1.49 -42.40 -12.52
CA ARG A 138 0.81 -42.10 -13.77
C ARG A 138 1.59 -42.72 -14.93
N LYS A 139 0.86 -43.42 -15.80
CA LYS A 139 1.43 -43.99 -17.02
C LYS A 139 1.85 -42.86 -17.96
N ASN A 140 3.01 -42.98 -18.59
CA ASN A 140 3.60 -41.99 -19.51
C ASN A 140 3.79 -40.59 -18.87
N ALA A 141 4.15 -40.55 -17.58
CA ALA A 141 4.54 -39.32 -16.89
C ALA A 141 6.07 -39.24 -16.78
N LEU A 142 6.65 -38.15 -17.29
CA LEU A 142 8.07 -37.83 -17.17
C LEU A 142 8.29 -36.93 -15.94
N LEU A 143 8.91 -37.46 -14.89
CA LEU A 143 9.13 -36.70 -13.65
C LEU A 143 10.51 -36.01 -13.66
N HIS A 144 10.53 -34.71 -13.39
CA HIS A 144 11.75 -33.94 -13.26
C HIS A 144 12.34 -34.03 -11.85
N ALA A 145 13.56 -34.54 -11.72
CA ALA A 145 14.26 -34.58 -10.43
C ALA A 145 14.80 -33.21 -9.98
N ASN A 146 15.06 -32.31 -10.93
CA ASN A 146 15.57 -30.97 -10.66
C ASN A 146 14.53 -29.92 -11.04
N TRP A 147 14.14 -29.11 -10.06
CA TRP A 147 13.16 -28.02 -10.24
C TRP A 147 13.59 -27.04 -11.33
N SER A 148 14.88 -26.79 -11.52
CA SER A 148 15.38 -25.80 -12.50
C SER A 148 15.52 -26.32 -13.94
N ASP A 149 15.10 -27.56 -14.22
CA ASP A 149 15.18 -28.11 -15.57
C ASP A 149 14.22 -27.38 -16.53
N PRO A 150 14.60 -27.21 -17.81
CA PRO A 150 13.68 -26.71 -18.82
C PRO A 150 12.64 -27.78 -19.18
N PRO A 151 11.37 -27.40 -19.36
CA PRO A 151 10.28 -28.32 -19.65
C PRO A 151 10.49 -29.02 -21.00
N ILE A 152 9.90 -30.20 -21.16
CA ILE A 152 10.06 -31.02 -22.37
C ILE A 152 8.83 -31.89 -22.63
N TYR A 153 8.40 -31.97 -23.89
CA TYR A 153 7.43 -32.97 -24.34
C TYR A 153 8.12 -34.07 -25.13
N ILE A 154 7.87 -35.33 -24.79
CA ILE A 154 8.25 -36.47 -25.62
C ILE A 154 7.16 -36.64 -26.66
N LYS A 155 7.54 -36.59 -27.94
CA LYS A 155 6.62 -36.68 -29.08
C LYS A 155 6.93 -37.90 -29.94
N ASP A 156 5.89 -38.46 -30.55
CA ASP A 156 6.03 -39.51 -31.56
C ASP A 156 6.36 -38.96 -32.95
N GLU A 157 6.48 -39.85 -33.94
CA GLU A 157 6.77 -39.51 -35.35
C GLU A 157 5.68 -38.64 -36.00
N LEU A 158 4.47 -38.62 -35.45
CA LEU A 158 3.34 -37.80 -35.90
C LEU A 158 3.26 -36.47 -35.13
N GLY A 159 4.22 -36.19 -34.24
CA GLY A 159 4.28 -34.97 -33.44
C GLY A 159 3.33 -34.95 -32.23
N ARG A 160 2.66 -36.07 -31.92
CA ARG A 160 1.75 -36.18 -30.77
C ARG A 160 2.56 -36.38 -29.49
N VAL A 161 2.17 -35.72 -28.41
CA VAL A 161 2.84 -35.90 -27.12
C VAL A 161 2.48 -37.27 -26.56
N THR A 162 3.49 -38.11 -26.34
CA THR A 162 3.32 -39.46 -25.77
C THR A 162 3.49 -39.47 -24.26
N ASP A 163 4.39 -38.61 -23.75
CA ASP A 163 4.74 -38.53 -22.33
C ASP A 163 4.80 -37.05 -21.91
N TRP A 164 3.99 -36.71 -20.91
CA TRP A 164 3.90 -35.37 -20.35
C TRP A 164 4.88 -35.20 -19.19
N ASP A 165 5.54 -34.05 -19.09
CA ASP A 165 6.46 -33.75 -18.01
C ASP A 165 5.77 -33.20 -16.75
N PHE A 166 6.33 -33.48 -15.58
CA PHE A 166 5.82 -33.00 -14.29
C PHE A 166 6.97 -32.61 -13.37
N PHE A 167 6.82 -31.46 -12.69
CA PHE A 167 7.81 -30.91 -11.77
C PHE A 167 7.40 -31.10 -10.29
N GLY A 168 6.12 -31.38 -10.04
CA GLY A 168 5.63 -31.73 -8.70
C GLY A 168 5.08 -30.55 -7.90
N GLY A 169 4.73 -29.45 -8.55
CA GLY A 169 3.98 -28.37 -7.90
C GLY A 169 2.56 -28.81 -7.51
N THR A 170 2.08 -28.33 -6.35
CA THR A 170 0.81 -28.78 -5.76
C THR A 170 -0.05 -27.63 -5.21
N LEU A 171 -1.32 -27.89 -4.94
CA LEU A 171 -2.21 -26.92 -4.27
C LEU A 171 -1.77 -26.65 -2.82
N GLN A 172 -1.19 -27.65 -2.14
CA GLN A 172 -0.55 -27.47 -0.84
C GLN A 172 0.63 -26.48 -0.94
N GLY A 173 1.42 -26.59 -2.02
CA GLY A 173 2.49 -25.63 -2.29
C GLY A 173 1.98 -24.20 -2.50
N VAL A 174 0.86 -24.02 -3.19
CA VAL A 174 0.21 -22.70 -3.33
C VAL A 174 -0.28 -22.20 -1.96
N LEU A 175 -0.86 -23.06 -1.13
CA LEU A 175 -1.31 -22.73 0.23
C LEU A 175 -0.17 -22.17 1.08
N GLU A 176 1.01 -22.80 1.04
CA GLU A 176 2.22 -22.33 1.75
C GLU A 176 2.73 -20.97 1.25
N LYS A 177 2.32 -20.54 0.04
CA LYS A 177 2.71 -19.28 -0.58
C LYS A 177 1.65 -18.19 -0.54
N LEU A 178 0.51 -18.41 0.13
CA LEU A 178 -0.47 -17.35 0.41
C LEU A 178 0.14 -16.08 1.05
N PRO A 179 1.11 -16.18 2.00
CA PRO A 179 1.77 -14.98 2.53
C PRO A 179 2.51 -14.16 1.47
N TYR A 180 3.11 -14.80 0.47
CA TYR A 180 3.79 -14.12 -0.64
C TYR A 180 2.80 -13.31 -1.50
N PHE A 181 1.63 -13.87 -1.79
CA PHE A 181 0.58 -13.16 -2.52
C PHE A 181 0.02 -11.96 -1.75
N LYS A 182 -0.18 -12.11 -0.44
CA LYS A 182 -0.58 -11.00 0.43
C LYS A 182 0.48 -9.89 0.45
N GLU A 183 1.76 -10.22 0.53
CA GLU A 183 2.87 -9.25 0.49
C GLU A 183 2.89 -8.46 -0.82
N LEU A 184 2.63 -9.13 -1.95
CA LEU A 184 2.51 -8.48 -3.27
C LEU A 184 1.23 -7.64 -3.42
N GLY A 185 0.23 -7.81 -2.55
CA GLY A 185 -1.08 -7.16 -2.69
C GLY A 185 -2.02 -7.84 -3.71
N ILE A 186 -1.79 -9.12 -3.99
CA ILE A 186 -2.69 -9.93 -4.84
C ILE A 186 -3.99 -10.20 -4.09
N SER A 187 -5.12 -10.07 -4.79
CA SER A 187 -6.46 -10.32 -4.25
C SER A 187 -7.24 -11.34 -5.06
N ILE A 188 -6.70 -11.83 -6.19
CA ILE A 188 -7.34 -12.83 -7.04
C ILE A 188 -6.28 -13.84 -7.51
N LEU A 189 -6.49 -15.12 -7.24
CA LEU A 189 -5.74 -16.21 -7.87
C LEU A 189 -6.57 -16.80 -9.00
N TYR A 190 -5.95 -16.95 -10.16
CA TYR A 190 -6.52 -17.65 -11.29
C TYR A 190 -5.67 -18.90 -11.55
N PHE A 191 -6.30 -20.07 -11.47
CA PHE A 191 -5.62 -21.32 -11.81
C PHE A 191 -5.94 -21.72 -13.24
N ASN A 192 -4.90 -22.08 -13.99
CA ASN A 192 -5.05 -23.00 -15.12
C ASN A 192 -5.71 -24.31 -14.65
N PRO A 193 -6.20 -25.19 -15.56
CA PRO A 193 -7.03 -26.32 -15.16
C PRO A 193 -6.39 -27.19 -14.07
N ILE A 194 -7.16 -27.51 -13.03
CA ILE A 194 -6.72 -28.28 -11.84
C ILE A 194 -7.42 -29.62 -11.68
N PHE A 195 -8.37 -29.93 -12.57
CA PHE A 195 -9.16 -31.16 -12.52
C PHE A 195 -8.36 -32.35 -13.04
N GLU A 196 -8.76 -33.55 -12.64
CA GLU A 196 -8.12 -34.79 -13.07
C GLU A 196 -8.04 -34.83 -14.60
N ALA A 197 -6.83 -35.04 -15.13
CA ALA A 197 -6.53 -35.09 -16.56
C ALA A 197 -5.22 -35.84 -16.78
N SER A 198 -4.90 -36.29 -17.99
CA SER A 198 -3.65 -37.06 -18.23
C SER A 198 -2.42 -36.16 -18.34
N SER A 199 -2.58 -34.97 -18.92
CA SER A 199 -1.48 -34.04 -19.20
C SER A 199 -1.03 -33.22 -17.99
N ASN A 200 0.03 -32.44 -18.20
CA ASN A 200 0.53 -31.45 -17.25
C ASN A 200 -0.35 -30.19 -17.18
N HIS A 201 -1.03 -29.84 -18.29
CA HIS A 201 -1.81 -28.61 -18.48
C HIS A 201 -3.29 -28.81 -18.20
N LYS A 202 -3.76 -30.06 -18.25
CA LYS A 202 -5.07 -30.53 -17.78
C LYS A 202 -6.30 -30.03 -18.56
N TYR A 203 -6.10 -29.34 -19.68
CA TYR A 203 -7.14 -29.06 -20.68
C TYR A 203 -7.79 -30.33 -21.26
N ASP A 204 -7.11 -31.47 -21.23
CA ASP A 204 -7.66 -32.79 -21.54
C ASP A 204 -8.44 -33.37 -20.34
N THR A 205 -9.43 -32.64 -19.83
CA THR A 205 -10.13 -32.97 -18.57
C THR A 205 -10.71 -34.38 -18.58
N ALA A 206 -10.32 -35.17 -17.59
CA ALA A 206 -10.75 -36.55 -17.39
C ALA A 206 -11.94 -36.68 -16.43
N ASP A 207 -11.99 -35.86 -15.37
CA ASP A 207 -13.12 -35.76 -14.44
C ASP A 207 -13.23 -34.34 -13.85
N TYR A 208 -14.28 -33.60 -14.21
CA TYR A 208 -14.53 -32.23 -13.72
C TYR A 208 -14.88 -32.16 -12.23
N HIS A 209 -15.33 -33.27 -11.65
CA HIS A 209 -15.73 -33.34 -10.24
C HIS A 209 -14.58 -33.72 -9.34
N ARG A 210 -13.34 -33.84 -9.82
CA ARG A 210 -12.22 -34.28 -8.99
C ARG A 210 -10.97 -33.44 -9.23
N ILE A 211 -10.36 -32.95 -8.16
CA ILE A 211 -9.02 -32.37 -8.21
C ILE A 211 -8.02 -33.43 -8.68
N ASP A 212 -7.09 -33.05 -9.56
CA ASP A 212 -6.07 -33.97 -10.03
C ASP A 212 -5.23 -34.51 -8.86
N PRO A 213 -5.10 -35.84 -8.72
CA PRO A 213 -4.35 -36.45 -7.61
C PRO A 213 -2.88 -36.03 -7.51
N MET A 214 -2.26 -35.54 -8.61
CA MET A 214 -0.90 -35.00 -8.56
C MET A 214 -0.85 -33.62 -7.91
N TYR A 215 -1.95 -32.87 -7.91
CA TYR A 215 -2.05 -31.54 -7.30
C TYR A 215 -2.56 -31.57 -5.86
N GLY A 216 -3.30 -32.62 -5.47
CA GLY A 216 -3.84 -32.80 -4.12
C GLY A 216 -5.21 -33.48 -4.16
N ASP A 217 -6.10 -33.04 -3.27
CA ASP A 217 -7.49 -33.48 -3.20
C ASP A 217 -8.44 -32.30 -2.91
N ASP A 218 -9.75 -32.58 -2.91
CA ASP A 218 -10.79 -31.60 -2.61
C ASP A 218 -10.65 -30.99 -1.20
N GLY A 219 -10.09 -31.73 -0.23
CA GLY A 219 -9.87 -31.26 1.14
C GLY A 219 -8.79 -30.20 1.22
N VAL A 220 -7.64 -30.45 0.57
CA VAL A 220 -6.55 -29.46 0.43
C VAL A 220 -7.05 -28.23 -0.33
N PHE A 221 -7.82 -28.41 -1.40
CA PHE A 221 -8.37 -27.28 -2.15
C PHE A 221 -9.36 -26.44 -1.33
N LYS A 222 -10.22 -27.09 -0.52
CA LYS A 222 -11.11 -26.40 0.41
C LYS A 222 -10.32 -25.59 1.45
N GLN A 223 -9.26 -26.17 2.01
CA GLN A 223 -8.37 -25.48 2.94
C GLN A 223 -7.70 -24.27 2.28
N LEU A 224 -7.26 -24.40 1.03
CA LEU A 224 -6.70 -23.30 0.23
C LEU A 224 -7.71 -22.17 0.05
N ILE A 225 -8.97 -22.47 -0.32
CA ILE A 225 -10.04 -21.46 -0.45
C ILE A 225 -10.27 -20.72 0.87
N ASP A 226 -10.42 -21.44 1.98
CA ASP A 226 -10.76 -20.81 3.26
C ASP A 226 -9.60 -19.98 3.81
N THR A 227 -8.35 -20.46 3.64
CA THR A 227 -7.15 -19.71 4.01
C THR A 227 -6.94 -18.49 3.10
N ALA A 228 -7.12 -18.64 1.79
CA ALA A 228 -7.04 -17.53 0.84
C ALA A 228 -8.07 -16.44 1.18
N ARG A 229 -9.30 -16.83 1.54
CA ARG A 229 -10.34 -15.89 2.00
C ARG A 229 -9.92 -15.11 3.24
N HIS A 230 -9.21 -15.73 4.18
CA HIS A 230 -8.67 -15.04 5.35
C HIS A 230 -7.64 -13.97 4.97
N TYR A 231 -6.86 -14.19 3.91
CA TYR A 231 -5.95 -13.19 3.34
C TYR A 231 -6.64 -12.15 2.43
N GLY A 232 -7.96 -12.25 2.22
CA GLY A 232 -8.71 -11.38 1.30
C GLY A 232 -8.54 -11.77 -0.17
N ILE A 233 -8.15 -13.01 -0.47
CA ILE A 233 -7.86 -13.51 -1.80
C ILE A 233 -9.03 -14.37 -2.30
N SER A 234 -9.53 -14.05 -3.50
CA SER A 234 -10.56 -14.81 -4.21
C SER A 234 -9.94 -15.76 -5.23
N ILE A 235 -10.59 -16.90 -5.50
CA ILE A 235 -10.07 -17.92 -6.43
C ILE A 235 -10.98 -18.05 -7.66
N ILE A 236 -10.39 -18.03 -8.85
CA ILE A 236 -11.02 -18.25 -10.15
C ILE A 236 -10.43 -19.52 -10.77
N LEU A 237 -11.29 -20.36 -11.35
CA LEU A 237 -10.90 -21.61 -12.02
C LEU A 237 -11.03 -21.51 -13.53
N ASP A 238 -10.25 -22.32 -14.25
CA ASP A 238 -10.37 -22.52 -15.68
C ASP A 238 -11.49 -23.53 -16.01
N GLY A 239 -12.39 -23.14 -16.90
CA GLY A 239 -13.57 -23.88 -17.33
C GLY A 239 -13.42 -24.35 -18.77
N VAL A 240 -12.95 -25.58 -18.94
CA VAL A 240 -12.74 -26.21 -20.24
C VAL A 240 -14.00 -26.98 -20.64
N PHE A 241 -14.94 -26.32 -21.31
CA PHE A 241 -16.28 -26.87 -21.57
C PHE A 241 -16.59 -27.18 -23.04
N SER A 242 -15.70 -26.84 -23.97
CA SER A 242 -15.84 -27.14 -25.42
C SER A 242 -15.40 -28.56 -25.78
N HIS A 243 -14.58 -29.18 -24.94
CA HIS A 243 -14.05 -30.52 -25.15
C HIS A 243 -13.70 -31.19 -23.82
N THR A 244 -13.51 -32.51 -23.84
CA THR A 244 -12.94 -33.29 -22.73
C THR A 244 -11.63 -33.94 -23.15
N GLY A 245 -10.93 -34.62 -22.23
CA GLY A 245 -9.87 -35.55 -22.61
C GLY A 245 -10.41 -36.82 -23.24
N SER A 246 -9.65 -37.40 -24.18
CA SER A 246 -9.94 -38.73 -24.74
C SER A 246 -9.75 -39.85 -23.70
N ASP A 247 -8.88 -39.64 -22.72
CA ASP A 247 -8.71 -40.49 -21.54
C ASP A 247 -9.50 -39.95 -20.35
N SER A 248 -10.83 -39.96 -20.47
CA SER A 248 -11.76 -39.43 -19.45
C SER A 248 -12.79 -40.47 -19.00
N VAL A 249 -13.44 -40.22 -17.86
CA VAL A 249 -14.60 -41.00 -17.37
C VAL A 249 -15.73 -41.00 -18.41
N TYR A 250 -15.81 -39.95 -19.21
CA TYR A 250 -16.88 -39.69 -20.18
C TYR A 250 -16.61 -40.34 -21.54
N PHE A 251 -15.39 -40.21 -22.08
CA PHE A 251 -15.02 -40.72 -23.41
C PHE A 251 -14.37 -42.11 -23.34
N ASN A 252 -13.50 -42.33 -22.36
CA ASN A 252 -12.81 -43.58 -22.02
C ASN A 252 -12.19 -44.34 -23.21
N LYS A 253 -11.43 -43.66 -24.07
CA LYS A 253 -10.83 -44.26 -25.29
C LYS A 253 -9.94 -45.47 -25.00
N TYR A 254 -9.21 -45.44 -23.88
CA TYR A 254 -8.21 -46.45 -23.54
C TYR A 254 -8.71 -47.49 -22.52
N GLY A 255 -9.91 -47.35 -21.98
CA GLY A 255 -10.45 -48.26 -20.95
C GLY A 255 -9.78 -48.15 -19.59
N ASN A 256 -9.23 -46.98 -19.26
CA ASN A 256 -8.59 -46.72 -17.97
C ASN A 256 -9.60 -46.49 -16.82
N TYR A 257 -10.85 -46.16 -17.15
CA TYR A 257 -11.93 -45.95 -16.18
C TYR A 257 -12.87 -47.15 -16.12
N PRO A 258 -13.42 -47.49 -14.94
CA PRO A 258 -14.34 -48.62 -14.78
C PRO A 258 -15.72 -48.38 -15.41
N SER A 259 -16.08 -47.11 -15.68
CA SER A 259 -17.33 -46.72 -16.32
C SER A 259 -17.27 -46.86 -17.84
N LEU A 260 -18.42 -47.16 -18.46
CA LEU A 260 -18.55 -47.24 -19.91
C LEU A 260 -18.52 -45.85 -20.56
N GLY A 261 -17.45 -45.55 -21.31
CA GLY A 261 -17.30 -44.27 -22.00
C GLY A 261 -17.86 -44.26 -23.42
N ALA A 262 -18.05 -43.05 -23.96
CA ALA A 262 -18.66 -42.81 -25.27
C ALA A 262 -17.92 -43.49 -26.44
N TYR A 263 -16.59 -43.59 -26.40
CA TYR A 263 -15.81 -44.25 -27.45
C TYR A 263 -16.02 -45.76 -27.49
N GLN A 264 -16.36 -46.36 -26.33
CA GLN A 264 -16.41 -47.81 -26.18
C GLN A 264 -17.75 -48.41 -26.62
N SER A 265 -18.85 -47.66 -26.49
CA SER A 265 -20.19 -48.13 -26.89
C SER A 265 -21.18 -46.97 -27.10
N ILE A 266 -22.08 -47.17 -28.07
CA ILE A 266 -23.26 -46.32 -28.27
C ILE A 266 -24.23 -46.32 -27.08
N ASP A 267 -24.15 -47.36 -26.23
CA ASP A 267 -24.97 -47.49 -25.02
C ASP A 267 -24.42 -46.67 -23.84
N SER A 268 -23.27 -46.00 -24.00
CA SER A 268 -22.74 -45.11 -22.97
C SER A 268 -23.71 -43.94 -22.70
N PRO A 269 -23.95 -43.56 -21.44
CA PRO A 269 -24.76 -42.38 -21.12
C PRO A 269 -24.18 -41.08 -21.71
N TYR A 270 -22.88 -41.08 -22.00
CA TYR A 270 -22.14 -39.95 -22.54
C TYR A 270 -22.06 -39.96 -24.07
N TYR A 271 -22.59 -41.00 -24.76
CA TYR A 271 -22.42 -41.15 -26.21
C TYR A 271 -22.88 -39.90 -26.99
N ASN A 272 -24.05 -39.38 -26.63
CA ASN A 272 -24.65 -38.21 -27.27
C ASN A 272 -23.97 -36.88 -26.91
N TRP A 273 -22.98 -36.90 -26.02
CA TRP A 273 -22.14 -35.74 -25.76
C TRP A 273 -21.14 -35.52 -26.87
N TYR A 274 -20.81 -36.52 -27.69
CA TYR A 274 -19.76 -36.40 -28.72
C TYR A 274 -20.34 -36.59 -30.11
N LYS A 275 -19.59 -36.13 -31.12
CA LYS A 275 -19.96 -36.25 -32.53
C LYS A 275 -19.05 -37.27 -33.24
N PHE A 276 -19.59 -38.47 -33.45
CA PHE A 276 -18.93 -39.55 -34.19
C PHE A 276 -19.26 -39.49 -35.69
N LYS A 277 -18.31 -39.88 -36.54
CA LYS A 277 -18.53 -40.12 -37.97
C LYS A 277 -19.33 -41.42 -38.18
N PRO A 278 -19.93 -41.65 -39.37
CA PRO A 278 -20.82 -42.78 -39.62
C PRO A 278 -20.23 -44.18 -39.40
N ASP A 279 -18.90 -44.31 -39.39
CA ASP A 279 -18.21 -45.57 -39.10
C ASP A 279 -18.02 -45.84 -37.59
N HIS A 280 -18.39 -44.86 -36.74
CA HIS A 280 -18.22 -44.88 -35.29
C HIS A 280 -16.76 -45.07 -34.81
N GLN A 281 -15.77 -44.93 -35.71
CA GLN A 281 -14.34 -45.05 -35.41
C GLN A 281 -13.63 -43.70 -35.42
N GLU A 282 -14.13 -42.74 -36.20
CA GLU A 282 -13.63 -41.37 -36.22
C GLU A 282 -14.59 -40.42 -35.50
N TYR A 283 -14.06 -39.38 -34.85
CA TYR A 283 -14.84 -38.39 -34.10
C TYR A 283 -14.35 -36.96 -34.36
N GLN A 284 -15.16 -35.96 -34.03
CA GLN A 284 -14.73 -34.55 -34.05
C GLN A 284 -13.87 -34.23 -32.83
N SER A 285 -12.78 -33.52 -33.06
CA SER A 285 -11.79 -33.21 -32.05
C SER A 285 -11.25 -31.80 -32.28
N TRP A 286 -10.97 -31.10 -31.19
CA TRP A 286 -10.57 -29.70 -31.22
C TRP A 286 -9.35 -29.52 -32.11
N TRP A 287 -9.53 -28.79 -33.23
CA TRP A 287 -8.48 -28.52 -34.22
C TRP A 287 -7.78 -29.78 -34.78
N GLY A 288 -8.47 -30.92 -34.78
CA GLY A 288 -7.92 -32.20 -35.22
C GLY A 288 -6.99 -32.88 -34.21
N VAL A 289 -6.90 -32.37 -32.98
CA VAL A 289 -6.10 -32.96 -31.89
C VAL A 289 -6.87 -34.14 -31.29
N ASP A 290 -6.51 -35.36 -31.69
CA ASP A 290 -7.17 -36.62 -31.32
C ASP A 290 -7.37 -36.81 -29.79
N SER A 291 -6.54 -36.18 -28.96
CA SER A 291 -6.67 -36.27 -27.50
C SER A 291 -7.79 -35.42 -26.90
N LEU A 292 -8.41 -34.52 -27.66
CA LEU A 292 -9.41 -33.54 -27.21
C LEU A 292 -10.74 -33.70 -27.99
N PRO A 293 -11.54 -34.76 -27.75
CA PRO A 293 -12.85 -34.93 -28.38
C PRO A 293 -13.80 -33.76 -28.05
N GLU A 294 -14.38 -33.18 -29.10
CA GLU A 294 -15.35 -32.08 -28.97
C GLU A 294 -16.68 -32.57 -28.43
N VAL A 295 -17.25 -31.79 -27.52
CA VAL A 295 -18.59 -32.07 -26.99
C VAL A 295 -19.67 -31.39 -27.82
N ASN A 296 -20.91 -31.83 -27.63
CA ASN A 296 -22.13 -31.18 -28.07
C ASN A 296 -22.69 -30.43 -26.88
N GLU A 297 -22.28 -29.18 -26.74
CA GLU A 297 -22.55 -28.32 -25.58
C GLU A 297 -24.04 -28.09 -25.36
N MET A 298 -24.82 -28.14 -26.43
CA MET A 298 -26.28 -27.95 -26.40
C MET A 298 -27.05 -29.23 -26.03
N ASN A 299 -26.37 -30.37 -25.90
CA ASN A 299 -27.00 -31.60 -25.43
C ASN A 299 -27.65 -31.37 -24.04
N PRO A 300 -28.95 -31.69 -23.85
CA PRO A 300 -29.62 -31.46 -22.58
C PRO A 300 -28.93 -32.10 -21.37
N SER A 301 -28.42 -33.32 -21.50
CA SER A 301 -27.74 -34.01 -20.40
C SER A 301 -26.37 -33.40 -20.07
N TYR A 302 -25.65 -32.87 -21.07
CA TYR A 302 -24.40 -32.15 -20.84
C TYR A 302 -24.64 -30.81 -20.14
N ARG A 303 -25.67 -30.04 -20.55
CA ARG A 303 -26.05 -28.79 -19.87
C ARG A 303 -26.44 -29.03 -18.41
N GLN A 304 -27.20 -30.09 -18.13
CA GLN A 304 -27.54 -30.49 -16.77
C GLN A 304 -26.29 -30.86 -15.94
N PHE A 305 -25.32 -31.52 -16.56
CA PHE A 305 -24.06 -31.89 -15.93
C PHE A 305 -23.15 -30.68 -15.63
N ILE A 306 -23.03 -29.72 -16.54
CA ILE A 306 -22.17 -28.54 -16.32
C ILE A 306 -22.82 -27.55 -15.35
N TYR A 307 -24.06 -27.11 -15.59
CA TYR A 307 -24.67 -26.01 -14.81
C TYR A 307 -26.16 -26.19 -14.45
N GLY A 308 -26.87 -27.17 -15.01
CA GLY A 308 -28.32 -27.25 -14.86
C GLY A 308 -28.84 -27.98 -13.61
N SER A 309 -28.01 -28.80 -12.95
CA SER A 309 -28.41 -29.64 -11.80
C SER A 309 -27.79 -29.19 -10.47
N GLU A 310 -28.32 -29.70 -9.35
CA GLU A 310 -27.72 -29.46 -8.02
C GLU A 310 -26.33 -30.08 -7.87
N GLU A 311 -26.07 -31.16 -8.61
CA GLU A 311 -24.80 -31.89 -8.63
C GLU A 311 -23.86 -31.40 -9.76
N SER A 312 -24.21 -30.30 -10.43
CA SER A 312 -23.45 -29.84 -11.59
C SER A 312 -22.04 -29.38 -11.23
N VAL A 313 -21.14 -29.38 -12.22
CA VAL A 313 -19.74 -28.91 -12.06
C VAL A 313 -19.70 -27.51 -11.45
N ILE A 314 -20.44 -26.57 -12.03
CA ILE A 314 -20.49 -25.18 -11.57
C ILE A 314 -21.00 -25.09 -10.13
N ASN A 315 -22.07 -25.83 -9.80
CA ASN A 315 -22.69 -25.78 -8.48
C ASN A 315 -21.75 -26.31 -7.39
N LYS A 316 -21.10 -27.45 -7.63
CA LYS A 316 -20.13 -28.03 -6.71
C LYS A 316 -19.06 -27.02 -6.29
N TRP A 317 -18.37 -26.42 -7.27
CA TRP A 317 -17.20 -25.59 -7.00
C TRP A 317 -17.57 -24.19 -6.47
N LEU A 318 -18.67 -23.60 -6.94
CA LEU A 318 -19.17 -22.34 -6.37
C LEU A 318 -19.59 -22.51 -4.90
N ASN A 319 -20.28 -23.60 -4.55
CA ASN A 319 -20.64 -23.90 -3.16
C ASN A 319 -19.42 -24.17 -2.28
N MET A 320 -18.33 -24.69 -2.84
CA MET A 320 -17.06 -24.85 -2.12
C MET A 320 -16.41 -23.51 -1.78
N GLY A 321 -16.68 -22.47 -2.58
CA GLY A 321 -16.26 -21.08 -2.37
C GLY A 321 -15.44 -20.46 -3.51
N VAL A 322 -15.44 -21.06 -4.70
CA VAL A 322 -14.85 -20.47 -5.92
C VAL A 322 -15.60 -19.19 -6.30
N ALA A 323 -14.87 -18.15 -6.68
CA ALA A 323 -15.38 -16.80 -6.93
C ALA A 323 -15.61 -16.50 -8.42
N GLY A 324 -15.24 -17.40 -9.33
CA GLY A 324 -15.50 -17.19 -10.75
C GLY A 324 -14.85 -18.24 -11.65
N TRP A 325 -15.10 -18.08 -12.95
CA TRP A 325 -14.61 -18.96 -13.99
C TRP A 325 -14.00 -18.18 -15.15
N ARG A 326 -12.85 -18.64 -15.63
CA ARG A 326 -12.30 -18.29 -16.95
C ARG A 326 -12.74 -19.37 -17.93
N LEU A 327 -13.37 -19.01 -19.04
CA LEU A 327 -13.78 -19.94 -20.09
C LEU A 327 -12.68 -20.11 -21.12
N ASP A 328 -12.24 -21.34 -21.27
CA ASP A 328 -11.30 -21.76 -22.31
C ASP A 328 -11.98 -21.77 -23.68
N VAL A 329 -11.29 -21.19 -24.67
CA VAL A 329 -11.73 -21.08 -26.06
C VAL A 329 -13.21 -20.71 -26.21
N ALA A 330 -13.60 -19.54 -25.67
CA ALA A 330 -14.98 -19.07 -25.68
C ALA A 330 -15.58 -18.99 -27.11
N ASP A 331 -14.74 -18.83 -28.12
CA ASP A 331 -15.08 -18.82 -29.54
C ASP A 331 -15.70 -20.13 -30.07
N GLU A 332 -15.39 -21.27 -29.43
CA GLU A 332 -15.96 -22.58 -29.80
C GLU A 332 -17.33 -22.82 -29.14
N LEU A 333 -17.62 -22.14 -28.04
CA LEU A 333 -18.87 -22.32 -27.30
C LEU A 333 -20.02 -21.59 -28.01
N PRO A 334 -21.25 -22.14 -28.08
CA PRO A 334 -22.41 -21.41 -28.56
C PRO A 334 -22.77 -20.22 -27.66
N ASP A 335 -23.17 -19.06 -28.21
CA ASP A 335 -23.56 -17.89 -27.40
C ASP A 335 -24.68 -18.22 -26.40
N GLN A 336 -25.66 -19.03 -26.82
CA GLN A 336 -26.73 -19.49 -25.94
C GLN A 336 -26.20 -20.27 -24.73
N PHE A 337 -25.18 -21.12 -24.92
CA PHE A 337 -24.57 -21.87 -23.83
C PHE A 337 -23.89 -20.92 -22.83
N ILE A 338 -23.17 -19.91 -23.31
CA ILE A 338 -22.52 -18.90 -22.46
C ILE A 338 -23.56 -18.10 -21.66
N GLN A 339 -24.67 -17.68 -22.30
CA GLN A 339 -25.76 -16.99 -21.63
C GLN A 339 -26.40 -17.84 -20.51
N GLU A 340 -26.72 -19.10 -20.82
CA GLU A 340 -27.32 -20.04 -19.85
C GLU A 340 -26.34 -20.33 -18.70
N LEU A 341 -25.05 -20.52 -18.99
CA LEU A 341 -24.00 -20.72 -18.00
C LEU A 341 -23.85 -19.49 -17.08
N ARG A 342 -23.79 -18.28 -17.64
CA ARG A 342 -23.69 -17.06 -16.83
C ARG A 342 -24.91 -16.91 -15.93
N GLN A 343 -26.12 -17.16 -16.44
CA GLN A 343 -27.34 -17.13 -15.62
C GLN A 343 -27.27 -18.12 -14.46
N ALA A 344 -26.82 -19.35 -14.71
CA ALA A 344 -26.63 -20.35 -13.66
C ALA A 344 -25.62 -19.90 -12.61
N ILE A 345 -24.44 -19.41 -13.02
CA ILE A 345 -23.41 -18.86 -12.12
C ILE A 345 -23.99 -17.75 -11.24
N LYS A 346 -24.65 -16.75 -11.85
CA LYS A 346 -25.21 -15.61 -11.12
C LYS A 346 -26.38 -16.01 -10.20
N SER A 347 -27.10 -17.08 -10.52
CA SER A 347 -28.18 -17.60 -9.65
C SER A 347 -27.65 -18.27 -8.37
N ILE A 348 -26.49 -18.93 -8.47
CA ILE A 348 -25.82 -19.60 -7.34
C ILE A 348 -25.03 -18.57 -6.53
N CYS A 349 -24.21 -17.76 -7.20
CA CYS A 349 -23.38 -16.73 -6.60
C CYS A 349 -23.44 -15.44 -7.44
N PRO A 350 -24.28 -14.45 -7.05
CA PRO A 350 -24.44 -13.21 -7.80
C PRO A 350 -23.13 -12.43 -8.01
N ASN A 351 -22.20 -12.56 -7.06
CA ASN A 351 -20.90 -11.91 -7.07
C ASN A 351 -19.80 -12.71 -7.79
N ALA A 352 -20.10 -13.89 -8.34
CA ALA A 352 -19.12 -14.65 -9.12
C ALA A 352 -18.93 -14.04 -10.51
N VAL A 353 -17.72 -14.14 -11.07
CA VAL A 353 -17.39 -13.58 -12.40
C VAL A 353 -17.25 -14.66 -13.46
N LEU A 354 -17.62 -14.34 -14.70
CA LEU A 354 -17.38 -15.17 -15.89
C LEU A 354 -16.54 -14.40 -16.91
N ILE A 355 -15.33 -14.91 -17.18
CA ILE A 355 -14.33 -14.27 -18.03
C ILE A 355 -14.10 -15.15 -19.26
N GLY A 356 -14.18 -14.62 -20.48
CA GLY A 356 -13.90 -15.40 -21.69
C GLY A 356 -12.48 -15.24 -22.22
N GLU A 357 -11.89 -16.32 -22.72
CA GLU A 357 -10.76 -16.22 -23.62
C GLU A 357 -11.22 -15.73 -25.01
N VAL A 358 -10.93 -14.47 -25.32
CA VAL A 358 -11.19 -13.86 -26.63
C VAL A 358 -9.96 -13.03 -27.01
N TRP A 359 -9.38 -13.30 -28.18
CA TRP A 359 -8.08 -12.73 -28.57
C TRP A 359 -8.18 -11.35 -29.24
N GLU A 360 -9.35 -11.03 -29.79
CA GLU A 360 -9.64 -9.77 -30.50
C GLU A 360 -10.71 -8.94 -29.77
N ASP A 361 -11.20 -7.89 -30.44
CA ASP A 361 -12.28 -7.04 -29.93
C ASP A 361 -13.56 -7.87 -29.71
N ALA A 362 -13.89 -8.11 -28.44
CA ALA A 362 -15.00 -8.97 -28.05
C ALA A 362 -16.38 -8.35 -28.32
N SER A 363 -16.45 -7.04 -28.62
CA SER A 363 -17.73 -6.38 -28.94
C SER A 363 -18.20 -6.65 -30.36
N ASN A 364 -17.28 -6.95 -31.28
CA ASN A 364 -17.57 -7.12 -32.72
C ASN A 364 -16.89 -8.35 -33.35
N LYS A 365 -16.36 -9.26 -32.52
CA LYS A 365 -15.72 -10.50 -32.95
C LYS A 365 -16.63 -11.31 -33.88
N ILE A 366 -16.07 -11.69 -35.02
CA ILE A 366 -16.65 -12.70 -35.90
C ILE A 366 -15.85 -13.99 -35.72
N SER A 367 -16.54 -15.07 -35.38
CA SER A 367 -15.99 -16.43 -35.34
C SER A 367 -16.94 -17.37 -36.07
N TYR A 368 -16.40 -18.29 -36.88
CA TYR A 368 -17.19 -19.22 -37.70
C TYR A 368 -18.31 -18.55 -38.52
N ALA A 369 -17.99 -17.40 -39.13
CA ALA A 369 -18.90 -16.55 -39.91
C ALA A 369 -20.12 -16.01 -39.12
N LYS A 370 -20.08 -16.06 -37.79
CA LYS A 370 -21.10 -15.52 -36.88
C LYS A 370 -20.54 -14.38 -36.05
N LEU A 371 -21.28 -13.27 -35.98
CA LEU A 371 -21.01 -12.20 -35.01
C LEU A 371 -21.31 -12.72 -33.59
N ARG A 372 -20.32 -12.64 -32.71
CA ARG A 372 -20.42 -13.13 -31.32
C ARG A 372 -21.07 -12.09 -30.42
N GLU A 373 -21.74 -12.54 -29.37
CA GLU A 373 -22.61 -11.71 -28.52
C GLU A 373 -21.98 -11.34 -27.16
N TYR A 374 -20.67 -11.51 -26.99
CA TYR A 374 -19.99 -11.53 -25.69
C TYR A 374 -20.27 -10.34 -24.75
N PHE A 375 -20.49 -9.14 -25.29
CA PHE A 375 -20.75 -7.91 -24.52
C PHE A 375 -22.13 -7.31 -24.75
N LEU A 376 -23.12 -8.14 -25.09
CA LEU A 376 -24.51 -7.70 -25.24
C LEU A 376 -25.28 -7.63 -23.91
N GLY A 377 -24.72 -8.22 -22.85
CA GLY A 377 -25.04 -7.95 -21.44
C GLY A 377 -25.43 -9.17 -20.62
N ASN A 378 -25.64 -10.32 -21.27
CA ASN A 378 -26.07 -11.57 -20.65
C ASN A 378 -24.98 -12.66 -20.66
N GLU A 379 -23.86 -12.44 -21.37
CA GLU A 379 -22.89 -13.45 -21.78
C GLU A 379 -21.64 -13.46 -20.88
N LEU A 380 -20.73 -12.49 -21.02
CA LEU A 380 -19.48 -12.42 -20.27
C LEU A 380 -19.41 -11.16 -19.41
N ASP A 381 -18.79 -11.27 -18.22
CA ASP A 381 -18.48 -10.10 -17.39
C ASP A 381 -17.20 -9.41 -17.88
N ALA A 382 -16.24 -10.18 -18.39
CA ALA A 382 -14.95 -9.68 -18.90
C ALA A 382 -14.34 -10.64 -19.94
N THR A 383 -13.24 -10.21 -20.56
CA THR A 383 -12.40 -11.06 -21.41
C THR A 383 -10.92 -10.91 -21.08
N MET A 384 -10.11 -11.89 -21.50
CA MET A 384 -8.66 -11.79 -21.54
C MET A 384 -8.27 -10.67 -22.52
N ASN A 385 -7.62 -9.61 -22.04
CA ASN A 385 -7.39 -8.40 -22.81
C ASN A 385 -6.15 -8.50 -23.72
N TYR A 386 -6.17 -9.45 -24.66
CA TYR A 386 -5.14 -9.57 -25.70
C TYR A 386 -5.03 -8.34 -26.61
N PRO A 387 -6.13 -7.59 -26.93
CA PRO A 387 -6.01 -6.32 -27.64
C PRO A 387 -5.16 -5.27 -26.91
N PHE A 388 -5.30 -5.16 -25.58
CA PHE A 388 -4.42 -4.33 -24.75
C PHE A 388 -2.97 -4.81 -24.86
N ARG A 389 -2.73 -6.11 -24.64
CA ARG A 389 -1.40 -6.72 -24.71
C ARG A 389 -0.71 -6.39 -26.03
N ALA A 390 -1.37 -6.68 -27.15
CA ALA A 390 -0.81 -6.49 -28.48
C ALA A 390 -0.52 -5.02 -28.76
N SER A 391 -1.43 -4.11 -28.41
CA SER A 391 -1.28 -2.68 -28.67
C SER A 391 -0.07 -2.09 -27.96
N PHE A 392 0.05 -2.32 -26.65
CA PHE A 392 1.18 -1.79 -25.88
C PHE A 392 2.49 -2.51 -26.17
N LEU A 393 2.48 -3.83 -26.41
CA LEU A 393 3.68 -4.56 -26.79
C LEU A 393 4.25 -4.06 -28.14
N HIS A 394 3.40 -3.89 -29.15
CA HIS A 394 3.82 -3.35 -30.45
C HIS A 394 4.39 -1.94 -30.32
N PHE A 395 3.77 -1.07 -29.50
CA PHE A 395 4.31 0.24 -29.22
C PHE A 395 5.70 0.14 -28.58
N ILE A 396 5.87 -0.58 -27.47
CA ILE A 396 7.15 -0.70 -26.75
C ILE A 396 8.27 -1.30 -27.62
N LEU A 397 7.93 -2.20 -28.56
CA LEU A 397 8.87 -2.78 -29.51
C LEU A 397 9.14 -1.90 -30.74
N GLY A 398 8.50 -0.74 -30.86
CA GLY A 398 8.65 0.19 -31.99
C GLY A 398 7.98 -0.27 -33.29
N GLN A 399 7.00 -1.18 -33.19
CA GLN A 399 6.22 -1.69 -34.31
C GLN A 399 4.98 -0.82 -34.62
N SER A 400 4.60 0.05 -33.67
CA SER A 400 3.58 1.09 -33.86
C SER A 400 3.99 2.38 -33.15
N ASP A 401 3.51 3.52 -33.64
CA ASP A 401 3.68 4.81 -32.98
C ASP A 401 2.59 5.07 -31.92
N SER A 402 2.72 6.19 -31.21
CA SER A 402 1.81 6.60 -30.14
C SER A 402 0.41 6.96 -30.65
N CYS A 403 0.29 7.45 -31.90
CA CYS A 403 -0.98 7.82 -32.53
C CYS A 403 -1.82 6.57 -32.81
N LEU A 404 -1.21 5.54 -33.42
CA LEU A 404 -1.89 4.27 -33.67
C LEU A 404 -2.22 3.54 -32.36
N LEU A 405 -1.34 3.61 -31.35
CA LEU A 405 -1.64 3.10 -30.01
C LEU A 405 -2.87 3.79 -29.41
N HIS A 406 -2.92 5.12 -29.47
CA HIS A 406 -4.06 5.91 -28.99
C HIS A 406 -5.36 5.50 -29.68
N GLN A 407 -5.37 5.39 -31.01
CA GLN A 407 -6.54 4.96 -31.77
C GLN A 407 -7.00 3.55 -31.37
N LYS A 408 -6.09 2.59 -31.18
CA LYS A 408 -6.45 1.24 -30.73
C LYS A 408 -7.06 1.22 -29.33
N VAL A 409 -6.46 1.97 -28.39
CA VAL A 409 -6.96 2.09 -27.02
C VAL A 409 -8.34 2.75 -26.99
N MET A 410 -8.52 3.84 -27.75
CA MET A 410 -9.79 4.55 -27.83
C MET A 410 -10.85 3.74 -28.55
N SER A 411 -10.50 2.94 -29.56
CA SER A 411 -11.42 1.98 -30.20
C SER A 411 -12.02 1.02 -29.18
N LEU A 412 -11.18 0.39 -28.33
CA LEU A 412 -11.66 -0.49 -27.26
C LEU A 412 -12.53 0.27 -26.25
N TYR A 413 -12.11 1.49 -25.87
CA TYR A 413 -12.88 2.34 -24.96
C TYR A 413 -14.23 2.76 -25.57
N GLU A 414 -14.33 3.01 -26.86
CA GLU A 414 -15.59 3.41 -27.52
C GLU A 414 -16.50 2.21 -27.74
N ASN A 415 -15.93 1.05 -28.08
CA ASN A 415 -16.67 -0.16 -28.42
C ASN A 415 -17.19 -0.92 -27.19
N TYR A 416 -16.42 -0.98 -26.10
CA TYR A 416 -16.78 -1.81 -24.96
C TYR A 416 -17.77 -1.09 -24.05
N PRO A 417 -18.80 -1.77 -23.51
CA PRO A 417 -19.54 -1.25 -22.37
C PRO A 417 -18.55 -0.90 -21.24
N ARG A 418 -18.79 0.22 -20.56
CA ARG A 418 -17.86 0.75 -19.52
C ARG A 418 -17.52 -0.30 -18.47
N GLU A 419 -18.52 -1.03 -17.99
CA GLU A 419 -18.33 -2.09 -17.00
C GLU A 419 -17.39 -3.20 -17.49
N ASN A 420 -17.53 -3.65 -18.74
CA ASN A 420 -16.66 -4.66 -19.34
C ASN A 420 -15.23 -4.12 -19.60
N PHE A 421 -15.09 -2.86 -20.02
CA PHE A 421 -13.78 -2.23 -20.20
C PHE A 421 -12.97 -2.17 -18.90
N TYR A 422 -13.61 -1.76 -17.80
CA TYR A 422 -12.99 -1.73 -16.46
C TYR A 422 -12.84 -3.13 -15.82
N ALA A 423 -13.47 -4.15 -16.38
CA ALA A 423 -13.37 -5.53 -15.93
C ALA A 423 -12.38 -6.36 -16.76
N ALA A 424 -11.91 -5.87 -17.91
CA ALA A 424 -11.04 -6.63 -18.79
C ALA A 424 -9.76 -7.10 -18.06
N MET A 425 -9.37 -8.35 -18.28
CA MET A 425 -8.20 -8.97 -17.62
C MET A 425 -6.93 -8.54 -18.37
N ASN A 426 -6.22 -7.55 -17.83
CA ASN A 426 -5.03 -6.94 -18.42
C ASN A 426 -3.80 -7.82 -18.21
N LEU A 427 -3.55 -8.73 -19.14
CA LEU A 427 -2.38 -9.61 -19.18
C LEU A 427 -1.29 -9.10 -20.13
N ILE A 428 -0.03 -9.39 -19.81
CA ILE A 428 1.13 -9.19 -20.71
C ILE A 428 1.83 -10.51 -21.06
N GLY A 429 1.66 -11.53 -20.21
CA GLY A 429 2.07 -12.91 -20.42
C GLY A 429 0.92 -13.85 -20.06
N SER A 430 0.98 -15.06 -20.59
CA SER A 430 0.09 -16.18 -20.27
C SER A 430 0.75 -17.49 -20.71
N HIS A 431 0.14 -18.61 -20.30
CA HIS A 431 0.54 -19.96 -20.68
C HIS A 431 0.48 -20.30 -22.19
N ASP A 432 -0.11 -19.45 -23.04
CA ASP A 432 -0.20 -19.63 -24.50
C ASP A 432 0.64 -18.63 -25.29
N THR A 433 1.37 -17.76 -24.59
CA THR A 433 2.23 -16.75 -25.21
C THR A 433 3.68 -16.94 -24.81
N THR A 434 4.62 -16.55 -25.67
CA THR A 434 6.03 -16.37 -25.29
C THR A 434 6.13 -15.49 -24.03
N ARG A 435 7.06 -15.83 -23.13
CA ARG A 435 7.31 -15.02 -21.92
C ARG A 435 7.63 -13.59 -22.30
N ILE A 436 7.04 -12.64 -21.57
CA ILE A 436 7.09 -11.23 -21.94
C ILE A 436 8.53 -10.69 -21.95
N LEU A 437 9.36 -11.09 -20.99
CA LEU A 437 10.76 -10.66 -20.92
C LEU A 437 11.56 -11.09 -22.16
N THR A 438 11.30 -12.30 -22.69
CA THR A 438 11.92 -12.81 -23.92
C THR A 438 11.55 -11.94 -25.13
N LEU A 439 10.28 -11.54 -25.25
CA LEU A 439 9.84 -10.65 -26.34
C LEU A 439 10.44 -9.25 -26.22
N LEU A 440 10.46 -8.68 -25.02
CA LEU A 440 10.99 -7.33 -24.77
C LEU A 440 12.50 -7.23 -24.99
N GLY A 441 13.22 -8.34 -24.85
CA GLY A 441 14.63 -8.48 -25.22
C GLY A 441 14.89 -8.61 -26.73
N ALA A 442 13.84 -8.55 -27.56
CA ALA A 442 13.92 -8.74 -29.01
C ALA A 442 14.61 -10.06 -29.41
N ALA A 443 14.24 -11.16 -28.74
CA ALA A 443 14.72 -12.48 -29.07
C ALA A 443 14.40 -12.85 -30.55
N PRO A 444 15.21 -13.70 -31.20
CA PRO A 444 14.96 -14.17 -32.56
C PRO A 444 13.55 -14.76 -32.71
N GLN A 445 12.95 -14.62 -33.90
CA GLN A 445 11.66 -15.25 -34.19
C GLN A 445 11.76 -16.77 -33.98
N GLU A 446 10.73 -17.36 -33.40
CA GLU A 446 10.70 -18.80 -33.06
C GLU A 446 11.07 -19.69 -34.25
N GLN A 447 10.57 -19.39 -35.45
CA GLN A 447 10.82 -20.19 -36.66
C GLN A 447 12.30 -20.18 -37.10
N SER A 448 13.12 -19.28 -36.55
CA SER A 448 14.55 -19.21 -36.85
C SER A 448 15.41 -20.11 -35.95
N LEU A 449 14.83 -20.75 -34.93
CA LEU A 449 15.55 -21.59 -33.97
C LEU A 449 15.01 -23.03 -33.98
N SER A 450 15.92 -24.00 -33.89
CA SER A 450 15.56 -25.39 -33.62
C SER A 450 14.95 -25.57 -32.23
N VAL A 451 14.18 -26.64 -32.04
CA VAL A 451 13.57 -26.99 -30.73
C VAL A 451 14.63 -27.03 -29.62
N THR A 452 15.82 -27.55 -29.90
CA THR A 452 16.93 -27.61 -28.95
C THR A 452 17.49 -26.23 -28.60
N GLU A 453 17.57 -25.33 -29.59
CA GLU A 453 18.01 -23.95 -29.37
C GLU A 453 16.98 -23.16 -28.58
N GLN A 454 15.70 -23.28 -28.90
CA GLN A 454 14.61 -22.66 -28.15
C GLN A 454 14.63 -23.09 -26.67
N ARG A 455 14.81 -24.40 -26.42
CA ARG A 455 14.89 -24.96 -25.07
C ARG A 455 16.02 -24.38 -24.22
N ARG A 456 17.16 -24.07 -24.84
CA ARG A 456 18.37 -23.59 -24.16
C ARG A 456 18.54 -22.08 -24.24
N PHE A 457 17.62 -21.39 -24.90
CA PHE A 457 17.74 -19.97 -25.16
C PHE A 457 17.74 -19.17 -23.85
N LYS A 458 18.65 -18.22 -23.76
CA LYS A 458 18.71 -17.19 -22.73
C LYS A 458 19.08 -15.86 -23.38
N LEU A 459 18.49 -14.78 -22.89
CA LEU A 459 18.86 -13.44 -23.35
C LEU A 459 20.32 -13.15 -23.01
N SER A 460 21.01 -12.43 -23.91
CA SER A 460 22.32 -11.87 -23.58
C SER A 460 22.18 -10.81 -22.48
N ASN A 461 23.23 -10.53 -21.72
CA ASN A 461 23.19 -9.52 -20.65
C ASN A 461 22.70 -8.14 -21.15
N PHE A 462 23.07 -7.75 -22.38
CA PHE A 462 22.62 -6.51 -23.00
C PHE A 462 21.12 -6.56 -23.33
N ALA A 463 20.67 -7.62 -23.99
CA ALA A 463 19.26 -7.81 -24.34
C ALA A 463 18.38 -7.91 -23.09
N ARG A 464 18.86 -8.56 -22.03
CA ARG A 464 18.15 -8.67 -20.75
C ARG A 464 18.01 -7.31 -20.07
N LYS A 465 19.06 -6.48 -20.02
CA LYS A 465 18.95 -5.11 -19.47
C LYS A 465 17.89 -4.28 -20.21
N LEU A 466 17.91 -4.32 -21.54
CA LEU A 466 16.89 -3.66 -22.37
C LEU A 466 15.49 -4.20 -22.10
N ALA A 467 15.36 -5.52 -21.97
CA ALA A 467 14.10 -6.19 -21.65
C ALA A 467 13.55 -5.74 -20.29
N VAL A 468 14.40 -5.62 -19.27
CA VAL A 468 14.01 -5.14 -17.93
C VAL A 468 13.52 -3.69 -17.98
N GLN A 469 14.23 -2.80 -18.67
CA GLN A 469 13.78 -1.40 -18.82
C GLN A 469 12.41 -1.31 -19.49
N ARG A 470 12.22 -2.05 -20.59
CA ARG A 470 10.93 -2.13 -21.28
C ARG A 470 9.84 -2.79 -20.44
N LEU A 471 10.19 -3.81 -19.64
CA LEU A 471 9.25 -4.47 -18.74
C LEU A 471 8.77 -3.50 -17.67
N LYS A 472 9.64 -2.64 -17.15
CA LYS A 472 9.23 -1.61 -16.18
C LYS A 472 8.17 -0.66 -16.75
N ILE A 473 8.35 -0.23 -18.00
CA ILE A 473 7.36 0.61 -18.69
C ILE A 473 6.03 -0.14 -18.89
N LEU A 474 6.10 -1.35 -19.44
CA LEU A 474 4.89 -2.12 -19.78
C LEU A 474 4.10 -2.55 -18.54
N SER A 475 4.79 -2.96 -17.47
CA SER A 475 4.16 -3.31 -16.20
C SER A 475 3.60 -2.08 -15.47
N LEU A 476 4.24 -0.90 -15.56
CA LEU A 476 3.64 0.34 -15.07
C LEU A 476 2.29 0.59 -15.74
N VAL A 477 2.23 0.48 -17.07
CA VAL A 477 0.97 0.59 -17.82
C VAL A 477 -0.02 -0.47 -17.35
N GLN A 478 0.40 -1.73 -17.24
CA GLN A 478 -0.45 -2.84 -16.80
C GLN A 478 -1.14 -2.56 -15.45
N MET A 479 -0.43 -1.98 -14.48
CA MET A 479 -0.96 -1.72 -13.14
C MET A 479 -1.73 -0.39 -13.01
N THR A 480 -1.74 0.45 -14.04
CA THR A 480 -2.34 1.80 -13.97
C THR A 480 -3.45 2.03 -15.01
N PHE A 481 -3.49 1.19 -16.05
CA PHE A 481 -4.53 1.17 -17.07
C PHE A 481 -5.86 0.60 -16.53
N PRO A 482 -7.03 1.08 -16.99
CA PRO A 482 -8.32 0.51 -16.59
C PRO A 482 -8.44 -0.99 -16.92
N GLY A 483 -9.06 -1.76 -16.03
CA GLY A 483 -9.13 -3.22 -16.10
C GLY A 483 -8.47 -3.87 -14.89
N VAL A 484 -8.51 -5.21 -14.84
CA VAL A 484 -7.96 -6.03 -13.76
C VAL A 484 -6.55 -6.48 -14.17
N PRO A 485 -5.47 -5.96 -13.57
CA PRO A 485 -4.12 -6.40 -13.88
C PRO A 485 -3.95 -7.89 -13.60
N CYS A 486 -3.39 -8.65 -14.53
CA CYS A 486 -3.10 -10.08 -14.37
C CYS A 486 -1.63 -10.39 -14.57
N ILE A 487 -0.95 -10.81 -13.49
CA ILE A 487 0.44 -11.27 -13.52
C ILE A 487 0.47 -12.76 -13.82
N TYR A 488 1.24 -13.17 -14.83
CA TYR A 488 1.51 -14.59 -15.09
C TYR A 488 2.73 -15.03 -14.28
N TYR A 489 2.59 -16.10 -13.50
CA TYR A 489 3.59 -16.46 -12.48
C TYR A 489 5.03 -16.45 -13.02
N GLY A 490 5.90 -15.72 -12.33
CA GLY A 490 7.32 -15.60 -12.65
C GLY A 490 7.67 -14.52 -13.67
N ASP A 491 6.70 -13.82 -14.27
CA ASP A 491 6.98 -12.57 -15.02
C ASP A 491 7.57 -11.50 -14.08
N GLU A 492 7.13 -11.47 -12.82
CA GLU A 492 7.67 -10.64 -11.74
C GLU A 492 8.99 -11.18 -11.15
N ALA A 493 9.32 -12.45 -11.42
CA ALA A 493 10.58 -13.07 -11.02
C ALA A 493 11.65 -13.04 -12.13
N GLY A 494 11.29 -12.53 -13.33
CA GLY A 494 12.21 -12.41 -14.46
C GLY A 494 12.39 -13.68 -15.29
N LEU A 495 11.37 -14.54 -15.35
CA LEU A 495 11.38 -15.74 -16.18
C LEU A 495 11.44 -15.42 -17.68
N GLU A 496 12.15 -16.28 -18.41
CA GLU A 496 12.31 -16.27 -19.85
C GLU A 496 11.80 -17.59 -20.42
N GLY A 497 11.33 -17.58 -21.67
CA GLY A 497 10.87 -18.78 -22.36
C GLY A 497 10.19 -18.46 -23.69
N TYR A 498 10.50 -19.27 -24.71
CA TYR A 498 9.73 -19.35 -25.95
C TYR A 498 8.29 -19.87 -25.69
N PRO A 499 7.41 -20.00 -26.70
CA PRO A 499 6.10 -20.61 -26.54
C PRO A 499 6.12 -22.01 -25.92
N ASP A 500 4.93 -22.57 -25.72
CA ASP A 500 4.70 -23.89 -25.12
C ASP A 500 5.66 -24.96 -25.68
N PRO A 501 6.40 -25.69 -24.82
CA PRO A 501 6.30 -25.72 -23.35
C PRO A 501 7.14 -24.71 -22.57
N TYR A 502 8.02 -23.95 -23.22
CA TYR A 502 9.07 -23.19 -22.52
C TYR A 502 8.55 -22.00 -21.72
N ASN A 503 7.37 -21.49 -22.07
CA ASN A 503 6.66 -20.46 -21.31
C ASN A 503 6.08 -20.97 -19.99
N ARG A 504 6.10 -22.29 -19.74
CA ARG A 504 5.65 -22.96 -18.51
C ARG A 504 6.83 -23.45 -17.66
N GLY A 505 7.97 -22.73 -17.69
CA GLY A 505 9.09 -22.98 -16.80
C GLY A 505 8.72 -22.80 -15.32
N THR A 506 9.44 -23.48 -14.42
CA THR A 506 9.16 -23.39 -12.98
C THR A 506 9.48 -22.04 -12.37
N TYR A 507 8.72 -21.65 -11.34
CA TYR A 507 9.01 -20.44 -10.57
C TYR A 507 10.38 -20.53 -9.86
N PRO A 508 11.25 -19.51 -9.94
CA PRO A 508 12.64 -19.58 -9.48
C PRO A 508 12.77 -19.18 -8.00
N TRP A 509 12.11 -19.89 -7.08
CA TRP A 509 12.13 -19.56 -5.65
C TRP A 509 13.56 -19.44 -5.09
N GLY A 510 13.84 -18.30 -4.44
CA GLY A 510 15.16 -17.97 -3.88
C GLY A 510 16.22 -17.57 -4.93
N LYS A 511 15.83 -17.47 -6.21
CA LYS A 511 16.67 -17.06 -7.35
C LYS A 511 15.94 -16.04 -8.22
N GLU A 512 14.94 -15.36 -7.68
CA GLU A 512 14.18 -14.32 -8.36
C GLU A 512 15.09 -13.14 -8.71
N ASP A 513 14.82 -12.51 -9.85
CA ASP A 513 15.44 -11.24 -10.21
C ASP A 513 14.92 -10.13 -9.27
N GLN A 514 15.73 -9.76 -8.28
CA GLN A 514 15.32 -8.82 -7.23
C GLN A 514 14.98 -7.42 -7.79
N GLU A 515 15.63 -6.99 -8.88
CA GLU A 515 15.31 -5.70 -9.50
C GLU A 515 13.89 -5.68 -10.07
N ILE A 516 13.47 -6.77 -10.71
CA ILE A 516 12.13 -6.92 -11.27
C ILE A 516 11.12 -7.11 -10.13
N LEU A 517 11.41 -7.96 -9.15
CA LEU A 517 10.50 -8.25 -8.04
C LEU A 517 10.21 -7.00 -7.21
N ASP A 518 11.24 -6.21 -6.88
CA ASP A 518 11.08 -4.95 -6.14
C ASP A 518 10.32 -3.91 -6.96
N TRP A 519 10.53 -3.89 -8.29
CA TRP A 519 9.73 -3.06 -9.18
C TRP A 519 8.25 -3.46 -9.17
N TYR A 520 7.92 -4.75 -9.28
CA TYR A 520 6.53 -5.23 -9.21
C TYR A 520 5.88 -4.94 -7.86
N ARG A 521 6.58 -5.19 -6.75
CA ARG A 521 6.13 -4.80 -5.40
C ARG A 521 5.75 -3.32 -5.36
N ARG A 522 6.57 -2.47 -5.96
CA ARG A 522 6.36 -1.02 -5.99
C ARG A 522 5.11 -0.62 -6.79
N ILE A 523 4.95 -1.08 -8.02
CA ILE A 523 3.80 -0.70 -8.87
C ILE A 523 2.48 -1.36 -8.44
N LEU A 524 2.54 -2.55 -7.84
CA LEU A 524 1.37 -3.19 -7.24
C LEU A 524 0.87 -2.41 -6.02
N ARG A 525 1.80 -1.92 -5.18
CA ARG A 525 1.46 -1.01 -4.08
C ARG A 525 0.85 0.28 -4.61
N LEU A 526 1.41 0.86 -5.67
CA LEU A 526 0.85 2.04 -6.31
C LEU A 526 -0.62 1.80 -6.73
N HIS A 527 -0.92 0.66 -7.37
CA HIS A 527 -2.30 0.30 -7.73
C HIS A 527 -3.23 0.17 -6.51
N ALA A 528 -2.75 -0.47 -5.44
CA ALA A 528 -3.55 -0.71 -4.23
C ALA A 528 -3.80 0.57 -3.39
N GLU A 529 -2.82 1.47 -3.33
CA GLU A 529 -2.82 2.64 -2.46
C GLU A 529 -3.64 3.81 -3.04
N TYR A 530 -3.71 3.94 -4.37
CA TYR A 530 -4.38 5.05 -5.05
C TYR A 530 -5.69 4.59 -5.72
N GLU A 531 -6.82 4.84 -5.05
CA GLU A 531 -8.15 4.42 -5.53
C GLU A 531 -8.49 4.92 -6.95
N VAL A 532 -7.96 6.08 -7.35
CA VAL A 532 -8.13 6.62 -8.70
C VAL A 532 -7.62 5.67 -9.80
N LEU A 533 -6.60 4.84 -9.52
CA LEU A 533 -6.12 3.82 -10.45
C LEU A 533 -7.06 2.61 -10.58
N GLN A 534 -7.94 2.40 -9.61
CA GLN A 534 -8.91 1.29 -9.65
C GLN A 534 -10.22 1.74 -10.29
N THR A 535 -10.72 2.94 -9.94
CA THR A 535 -12.07 3.37 -10.33
C THR A 535 -12.15 4.69 -11.09
N GLY A 536 -11.04 5.43 -11.21
CA GLY A 536 -11.05 6.76 -11.85
C GLY A 536 -11.41 6.70 -13.33
N ASP A 537 -12.03 7.78 -13.82
CA ASP A 537 -12.37 7.99 -15.22
C ASP A 537 -11.10 7.99 -16.08
N PHE A 538 -11.21 7.47 -17.30
CA PHE A 538 -10.08 7.29 -18.20
C PHE A 538 -10.05 8.34 -19.30
N GLY A 539 -8.87 8.89 -19.55
CA GLY A 539 -8.56 9.68 -20.74
C GLY A 539 -7.19 9.32 -21.30
N SER A 540 -7.05 9.27 -22.62
CA SER A 540 -5.79 8.99 -23.30
C SER A 540 -5.38 10.15 -24.20
N PHE A 541 -4.07 10.33 -24.37
CA PHE A 541 -3.46 11.29 -25.29
C PHE A 541 -2.09 10.77 -25.77
N PHE A 542 -1.48 11.45 -26.73
CA PHE A 542 -0.17 11.07 -27.27
C PHE A 542 0.67 12.29 -27.64
N TYR A 543 2.00 12.15 -27.57
CA TYR A 543 2.99 13.20 -27.86
C TYR A 543 4.11 12.62 -28.71
N GLU A 544 4.36 13.18 -29.89
CA GLU A 544 5.38 12.64 -30.82
C GLU A 544 5.19 11.12 -31.10
N PRO A 545 5.98 10.49 -31.99
CA PRO A 545 5.81 9.04 -32.27
C PRO A 545 6.17 8.09 -31.11
N ASP A 546 6.92 8.56 -30.10
CA ASP A 546 7.52 7.72 -29.05
C ASP A 546 7.01 7.99 -27.63
N VAL A 547 6.16 9.01 -27.42
CA VAL A 547 5.60 9.32 -26.09
C VAL A 547 4.09 9.11 -26.10
N TYR A 548 3.62 8.33 -25.14
CA TYR A 548 2.20 8.05 -24.96
C TYR A 548 1.81 8.37 -23.52
N GLY A 549 0.58 8.85 -23.33
CA GLY A 549 0.08 9.16 -22.01
C GLY A 549 -1.39 8.85 -21.82
N PHE A 550 -1.76 8.66 -20.57
CA PHE A 550 -3.16 8.57 -20.17
C PHE A 550 -3.33 9.05 -18.74
N ARG A 551 -4.55 9.43 -18.40
CA ARG A 551 -4.93 9.92 -17.08
C ARG A 551 -6.05 9.09 -16.48
N ARG A 552 -5.99 8.98 -15.16
CA ARG A 552 -7.03 8.43 -14.30
C ARG A 552 -7.53 9.56 -13.42
N VAL A 553 -8.80 9.92 -13.53
CA VAL A 553 -9.38 11.09 -12.86
C VAL A 553 -10.39 10.63 -11.82
N GLY A 554 -10.15 11.00 -10.57
CA GLY A 554 -11.06 10.79 -9.45
C GLY A 554 -11.73 12.10 -9.04
N ASN A 555 -12.32 12.11 -7.85
CA ASN A 555 -12.98 13.32 -7.33
C ASN A 555 -11.99 14.40 -6.88
N GLU A 556 -10.90 14.01 -6.21
CA GLU A 556 -9.93 14.94 -5.59
C GLU A 556 -8.50 14.79 -6.14
N GLU A 557 -8.25 13.71 -6.87
CA GLU A 557 -6.92 13.32 -7.35
C GLU A 557 -7.00 12.89 -8.81
N GLU A 558 -5.97 13.22 -9.57
CA GLU A 558 -5.75 12.76 -10.93
C GLU A 558 -4.35 12.14 -11.00
N ILE A 559 -4.21 10.97 -11.63
CA ILE A 559 -2.89 10.38 -11.91
C ILE A 559 -2.68 10.32 -13.41
N ILE A 560 -1.59 10.93 -13.88
CA ILE A 560 -1.16 10.89 -15.28
C ILE A 560 0.01 9.92 -15.41
N ILE A 561 -0.12 8.97 -16.32
CA ILE A 561 0.94 8.05 -16.71
C ILE A 561 1.53 8.53 -18.02
N LEU A 562 2.85 8.69 -18.06
CA LEU A 562 3.60 9.03 -19.27
C LEU A 562 4.66 7.98 -19.50
N ILE A 563 4.79 7.53 -20.74
CA ILE A 563 5.80 6.56 -21.14
C ILE A 563 6.58 7.06 -22.35
N ASN A 564 7.91 6.95 -22.29
CA ASN A 564 8.80 7.21 -23.41
C ASN A 564 9.48 5.90 -23.82
N ARG A 565 9.16 5.42 -25.02
CA ARG A 565 9.74 4.19 -25.56
C ARG A 565 11.06 4.39 -26.30
N HIS A 566 11.48 5.64 -26.52
CA HIS A 566 12.71 5.94 -27.26
C HIS A 566 13.93 5.40 -26.50
N SER A 567 14.89 4.78 -27.19
CA SER A 567 16.01 4.06 -26.58
C SER A 567 17.11 4.94 -26.02
N GLU A 568 17.27 6.16 -26.56
CA GLU A 568 18.39 7.05 -26.24
C GLU A 568 17.92 8.44 -25.81
N ASP A 569 17.08 9.08 -26.61
CA ASP A 569 16.58 10.43 -26.38
C ASP A 569 15.62 10.57 -25.19
N THR A 570 15.91 11.60 -24.40
CA THR A 570 14.94 12.23 -23.48
C THR A 570 13.98 13.08 -24.29
N LYS A 571 12.68 12.94 -24.03
CA LYS A 571 11.63 13.74 -24.67
C LYS A 571 11.11 14.81 -23.73
N ILE A 572 10.58 15.90 -24.27
CA ILE A 572 10.01 17.01 -23.49
C ILE A 572 8.51 17.06 -23.76
N VAL A 573 7.70 17.03 -22.70
CA VAL A 573 6.24 17.05 -22.80
C VAL A 573 5.70 18.31 -22.12
N ASN A 574 4.72 18.96 -22.77
CA ASN A 574 3.97 20.06 -22.17
C ASN A 574 2.62 19.53 -21.65
N LEU A 575 2.45 19.49 -20.32
CA LEU A 575 1.28 18.93 -19.65
C LEU A 575 0.22 19.96 -19.25
N GLU A 576 0.42 21.25 -19.49
CA GLU A 576 -0.51 22.30 -19.04
C GLU A 576 -1.93 22.12 -19.61
N ILE A 577 -2.03 21.58 -20.82
CA ILE A 577 -3.30 21.34 -21.53
C ILE A 577 -4.00 20.05 -21.03
N GLU A 578 -3.23 19.11 -20.49
CA GLU A 578 -3.70 17.78 -20.10
C GLU A 578 -4.04 17.69 -18.60
N LEU A 579 -3.54 18.61 -17.79
CA LEU A 579 -3.80 18.66 -16.35
C LEU A 579 -5.09 19.42 -16.07
N THR A 580 -5.88 18.88 -15.14
CA THR A 580 -6.87 19.71 -14.43
C THR A 580 -6.15 20.80 -13.62
N PRO A 581 -6.73 22.02 -13.45
CA PRO A 581 -6.08 23.11 -12.73
C PRO A 581 -5.50 22.67 -11.38
N SER A 582 -4.17 22.65 -11.29
CA SER A 582 -3.42 22.00 -10.21
C SER A 582 -2.86 22.98 -9.20
N ASN A 583 -2.78 22.59 -7.92
CA ASN A 583 -1.98 23.30 -6.92
C ASN A 583 -0.59 22.66 -6.72
N PHE A 584 -0.43 21.36 -6.97
CA PHE A 584 0.89 20.70 -7.02
C PHE A 584 0.85 19.34 -7.75
N VAL A 585 2.01 18.92 -8.28
CA VAL A 585 2.22 17.63 -8.95
C VAL A 585 3.37 16.88 -8.29
N ILE A 586 3.22 15.57 -8.05
CA ILE A 586 4.26 14.70 -7.49
C ILE A 586 4.53 13.55 -8.47
N ASP A 587 5.80 13.31 -8.78
CA ASP A 587 6.22 12.10 -9.48
C ASP A 587 6.31 10.93 -8.48
N LEU A 588 5.34 10.01 -8.53
CA LEU A 588 5.25 8.86 -7.64
C LEU A 588 6.37 7.82 -7.88
N ILE A 589 7.01 7.86 -9.06
CA ILE A 589 8.12 6.96 -9.42
C ILE A 589 9.47 7.53 -8.97
N ASN A 590 9.63 8.85 -8.88
CA ASN A 590 10.89 9.47 -8.45
C ASN A 590 10.83 10.08 -7.04
N GLY A 591 9.64 10.33 -6.49
CA GLY A 591 9.43 10.92 -5.16
C GLY A 591 9.65 12.42 -5.13
N GLU A 592 9.48 13.06 -6.27
CA GLU A 592 9.81 14.46 -6.48
C GLU A 592 8.55 15.28 -6.69
N LYS A 593 8.43 16.36 -5.92
CA LYS A 593 7.43 17.39 -6.17
C LYS A 593 7.90 18.24 -7.35
N LEU A 594 7.10 18.29 -8.41
CA LEU A 594 7.40 19.05 -9.61
C LEU A 594 6.98 20.51 -9.43
N ALA A 595 7.88 21.43 -9.79
CA ALA A 595 7.58 22.86 -9.82
C ALA A 595 6.63 23.17 -10.99
N PRO A 596 5.68 24.13 -10.85
CA PRO A 596 4.72 24.45 -11.90
C PRO A 596 5.37 24.78 -13.25
N GLU A 597 6.53 25.44 -13.24
CA GLU A 597 7.25 25.82 -14.46
C GLU A 597 7.77 24.60 -15.24
N MET A 598 8.04 23.48 -14.56
CA MET A 598 8.49 22.24 -15.20
C MET A 598 7.37 21.54 -15.96
N LEU A 599 6.09 21.83 -15.67
CA LEU A 599 4.96 21.18 -16.34
C LEU A 599 4.84 21.60 -17.81
N ASN A 600 5.39 22.75 -18.18
CA ASN A 600 5.42 23.24 -19.56
C ASN A 600 6.48 22.54 -20.41
N ALA A 601 7.49 21.96 -19.78
CA ALA A 601 8.63 21.33 -20.44
C ALA A 601 9.18 20.19 -19.57
N LEU A 602 8.36 19.17 -19.32
CA LEU A 602 8.72 18.05 -18.46
C LEU A 602 9.63 17.06 -19.21
N PRO A 603 10.87 16.82 -18.76
CA PRO A 603 11.73 15.81 -19.36
C PRO A 603 11.31 14.39 -18.97
N ILE A 604 11.13 13.52 -19.95
CA ILE A 604 10.95 12.08 -19.77
C ILE A 604 12.13 11.34 -20.41
N ASN A 605 12.95 10.71 -19.56
CA ASN A 605 14.16 10.00 -20.00
C ASN A 605 13.83 8.87 -20.99
N SER A 606 14.83 8.40 -21.72
CA SER A 606 14.67 7.22 -22.59
C SER A 606 14.30 5.98 -21.80
N LEU A 607 13.47 5.13 -22.42
CA LEU A 607 12.97 3.87 -21.84
C LEU A 607 12.48 4.00 -20.40
N CYS A 608 11.69 5.04 -20.12
CA CYS A 608 11.16 5.28 -18.78
C CYS A 608 9.66 5.60 -18.79
N GLY A 609 9.05 5.39 -17.63
CA GLY A 609 7.68 5.82 -17.34
C GLY A 609 7.65 6.72 -16.11
N ARG A 610 6.74 7.68 -16.10
CA ARG A 610 6.42 8.53 -14.93
C ARG A 610 4.96 8.32 -14.54
N ALA A 611 4.68 8.38 -13.25
CA ALA A 611 3.32 8.42 -12.71
C ALA A 611 3.17 9.71 -11.89
N LEU A 612 2.40 10.66 -12.41
CA LEU A 612 2.30 12.00 -11.87
C LEU A 612 0.97 12.15 -11.13
N LEU A 613 1.02 12.26 -9.81
CA LEU A 613 -0.13 12.61 -9.00
C LEU A 613 -0.36 14.12 -9.10
N ASN A 614 -1.51 14.51 -9.62
CA ASN A 614 -2.03 15.86 -9.63
C ASN A 614 -3.09 16.03 -8.54
N ARG A 615 -2.95 17.07 -7.71
CA ARG A 615 -3.98 17.46 -6.74
C ARG A 615 -4.26 18.95 -6.79
N THR A 616 -5.53 19.27 -6.58
CA THR A 616 -6.05 20.65 -6.53
C THR A 616 -5.80 21.33 -5.19
N ALA A 617 -5.48 20.61 -4.10
CA ALA A 617 -5.12 21.19 -2.81
C ALA A 617 -4.32 20.20 -1.96
N LEU A 618 -3.46 20.71 -1.07
CA LEU A 618 -2.83 19.88 -0.04
C LEU A 618 -3.91 19.45 0.95
N PRO A 619 -4.00 18.15 1.31
CA PRO A 619 -4.93 17.68 2.33
C PRO A 619 -4.73 18.43 3.65
N ASN A 620 -3.48 18.59 4.06
CA ASN A 620 -3.13 19.34 5.26
C ASN A 620 -2.61 20.74 4.88
N ASN A 621 -3.42 21.77 5.11
CA ASN A 621 -3.06 23.16 4.82
C ASN A 621 -2.44 23.86 6.05
N LEU A 622 -1.38 23.26 6.61
CA LEU A 622 -0.62 23.85 7.70
C LEU A 622 0.49 24.74 7.16
N GLN A 623 0.45 26.03 7.46
CA GLN A 623 1.54 26.96 7.15
C GLN A 623 2.38 27.21 8.40
N LEU A 624 3.66 26.86 8.32
CA LEU A 624 4.63 27.12 9.38
C LEU A 624 5.36 28.45 9.12
N HIS A 625 5.56 29.22 10.19
CA HIS A 625 6.37 30.43 10.17
C HIS A 625 7.81 30.14 10.60
N ARG A 626 8.74 31.00 10.18
CA ARG A 626 10.15 30.87 10.57
C ARG A 626 10.29 31.11 12.07
N LEU A 627 10.69 30.08 12.80
CA LEU A 627 10.88 30.11 14.26
C LEU A 627 12.18 29.41 14.67
N CYS A 628 12.58 29.59 15.92
CA CYS A 628 13.68 28.87 16.55
C CYS A 628 13.31 28.39 17.96
N GLY A 629 13.99 27.34 18.43
CA GLY A 629 13.72 26.72 19.71
C GLY A 629 14.84 25.88 20.28
N VAL A 630 14.56 25.36 21.47
CA VAL A 630 15.48 24.54 22.24
C VAL A 630 14.88 23.15 22.50
N LEU A 631 15.69 22.12 22.30
CA LEU A 631 15.40 20.76 22.76
C LEU A 631 15.93 20.59 24.19
N LEU A 632 15.02 20.46 25.15
CA LEU A 632 15.34 20.18 26.55
C LEU A 632 14.19 19.41 27.21
N HIS A 633 14.43 18.17 27.62
CA HIS A 633 13.39 17.37 28.27
C HIS A 633 13.19 17.76 29.75
N ILE A 634 11.99 17.53 30.29
CA ILE A 634 11.64 17.91 31.67
C ILE A 634 12.55 17.25 32.69
N SER A 635 12.96 15.99 32.48
CA SER A 635 13.89 15.29 33.37
C SER A 635 15.26 15.97 33.50
N SER A 636 15.64 16.76 32.49
CA SER A 636 16.91 17.49 32.41
C SER A 636 16.85 18.88 33.02
N LEU A 637 15.66 19.38 33.40
CA LEU A 637 15.57 20.64 34.11
C LEU A 637 16.27 20.55 35.48
N PRO A 638 16.89 21.65 35.96
CA PRO A 638 17.36 21.70 37.32
C PRO A 638 16.15 21.58 38.27
N SER A 639 16.37 21.05 39.45
CA SER A 639 15.32 20.91 40.46
C SER A 639 15.88 21.05 41.86
N SER A 640 15.14 21.77 42.70
CA SER A 640 15.38 21.87 44.14
C SER A 640 15.25 20.52 44.88
N TRP A 641 14.69 19.51 44.21
CA TRP A 641 14.35 18.18 44.73
C TRP A 641 15.05 17.02 43.99
N GLY A 642 16.09 17.30 43.20
CA GLY A 642 16.99 16.30 42.60
C GLY A 642 16.54 15.68 41.27
N LEU A 643 15.25 15.79 40.92
CA LEU A 643 14.68 15.32 39.65
C LEU A 643 13.93 16.46 38.96
N GLY A 644 14.22 16.71 37.69
CA GLY A 644 13.52 17.72 36.89
C GLY A 644 12.01 17.45 36.86
N ASP A 645 11.22 18.51 37.05
CA ASP A 645 9.76 18.45 37.18
C ASP A 645 9.08 19.75 36.73
N PHE A 646 7.75 19.83 36.87
CA PHE A 646 6.95 21.01 36.49
C PHE A 646 7.01 22.15 37.52
N GLY A 647 8.06 22.23 38.34
CA GLY A 647 8.28 23.25 39.35
C GLY A 647 8.74 24.59 38.78
N ASN A 648 9.21 25.49 39.65
CA ASN A 648 9.55 26.86 39.29
C ASN A 648 10.57 26.93 38.14
N GLU A 649 11.52 26.00 38.12
CA GLU A 649 12.59 25.91 37.12
C GLU A 649 12.05 25.70 35.69
N ALA A 650 10.89 25.03 35.53
CA ALA A 650 10.23 24.91 34.22
C ALA A 650 9.68 26.24 33.73
N TYR A 651 9.12 27.07 34.63
CA TYR A 651 8.62 28.41 34.30
C TYR A 651 9.77 29.38 34.04
N GLU A 652 10.84 29.30 34.83
CA GLU A 652 12.09 30.05 34.57
C GLU A 652 12.69 29.67 33.22
N PHE A 653 12.60 28.41 32.80
CA PHE A 653 13.06 27.99 31.48
C PHE A 653 12.20 28.60 30.36
N VAL A 654 10.88 28.66 30.53
CA VAL A 654 10.01 29.41 29.60
C VAL A 654 10.42 30.88 29.53
N ASP A 655 10.71 31.52 30.66
CA ASP A 655 11.20 32.90 30.68
C ASP A 655 12.57 33.05 30.02
N PHE A 656 13.47 32.08 30.18
CA PHE A 656 14.74 32.01 29.44
C PHE A 656 14.52 31.96 27.92
N LEU A 657 13.56 31.16 27.45
CA LEU A 657 13.24 31.07 26.02
C LEU A 657 12.73 32.42 25.49
N VAL A 658 11.82 33.06 26.21
CA VAL A 658 11.31 34.40 25.86
C VAL A 658 12.44 35.43 25.82
N ASP A 659 13.29 35.45 26.85
CA ASP A 659 14.42 36.35 26.95
C ASP A 659 15.44 36.10 25.82
N SER A 660 15.61 34.87 25.38
CA SER A 660 16.51 34.51 24.27
C SER A 660 15.85 34.54 22.89
N LYS A 661 14.62 35.04 22.78
CA LYS A 661 13.80 35.09 21.54
C LYS A 661 13.56 33.71 20.90
N GLN A 662 13.56 32.67 21.71
CA GLN A 662 13.20 31.31 21.31
C GLN A 662 11.70 31.12 21.52
N SER A 663 11.00 30.70 20.47
CA SER A 663 9.53 30.58 20.48
C SER A 663 9.05 29.13 20.51
N LEU A 664 9.97 28.16 20.46
CA LEU A 664 9.66 26.73 20.45
C LEU A 664 10.40 26.01 21.59
N TRP A 665 9.70 25.12 22.28
CA TRP A 665 10.28 24.20 23.26
C TRP A 665 9.92 22.76 22.89
N GLN A 666 10.93 21.98 22.49
CA GLN A 666 10.74 20.56 22.19
C GLN A 666 11.11 19.67 23.38
N MET A 667 10.29 18.64 23.58
CA MET A 667 10.44 17.64 24.62
C MET A 667 10.27 16.24 24.05
N LEU A 668 10.95 15.27 24.67
CA LEU A 668 10.71 13.84 24.46
C LEU A 668 9.35 13.41 25.07
N PRO A 669 8.88 12.17 24.85
CA PRO A 669 7.60 11.71 25.37
C PRO A 669 7.47 11.92 26.88
N LEU A 670 6.33 12.45 27.33
CA LEU A 670 6.07 12.73 28.76
C LEU A 670 5.42 11.57 29.51
N ASN A 671 5.30 10.43 28.84
CA ASN A 671 4.67 9.23 29.37
C ASN A 671 5.57 8.54 30.42
N PRO A 672 5.01 7.67 31.29
CA PRO A 672 5.79 6.87 32.23
C PRO A 672 6.94 6.15 31.51
N ALA A 673 8.17 6.39 31.94
CA ALA A 673 9.33 5.78 31.32
C ALA A 673 9.40 4.28 31.61
N GLY A 674 9.87 3.51 30.63
CA GLY A 674 10.03 2.07 30.74
C GLY A 674 11.36 1.64 31.37
N VAL A 675 11.81 0.45 30.98
CA VAL A 675 13.10 -0.10 31.39
C VAL A 675 14.22 0.87 31.00
N GLY A 676 15.17 1.09 31.92
CA GLY A 676 16.30 2.00 31.70
C GLY A 676 15.93 3.47 31.62
N ASP A 677 14.75 3.88 32.13
CA ASP A 677 14.21 5.24 32.05
C ASP A 677 13.96 5.73 30.61
N CYS A 678 13.75 4.81 29.68
CA CYS A 678 13.48 5.15 28.28
C CYS A 678 12.06 5.74 28.10
N PRO A 679 11.92 6.99 27.62
CA PRO A 679 10.60 7.59 27.37
C PRO A 679 9.90 6.99 26.13
N TYR A 680 10.63 6.26 25.28
CA TYR A 680 10.09 5.58 24.09
C TYR A 680 9.53 4.18 24.37
N GLN A 681 9.68 3.66 25.60
CA GLN A 681 9.12 2.36 26.01
C GLN A 681 8.10 2.54 27.14
N SER A 682 7.04 3.29 26.88
CA SER A 682 6.07 3.60 27.93
C SER A 682 5.07 2.48 28.20
N GLU A 683 4.69 2.35 29.47
CA GLU A 683 3.60 1.49 29.93
C GLU A 683 2.20 2.01 29.56
N SER A 684 2.08 3.28 29.16
CA SER A 684 0.88 3.81 28.53
C SER A 684 1.20 5.05 27.70
N VAL A 685 0.72 5.11 26.46
CA VAL A 685 0.86 6.29 25.58
C VAL A 685 -0.05 7.46 25.96
N PHE A 686 -0.98 7.25 26.89
CA PHE A 686 -1.90 8.28 27.38
C PHE A 686 -1.47 8.83 28.73
N ALA A 687 -0.99 7.98 29.64
CA ALA A 687 -0.63 8.42 30.99
C ALA A 687 0.56 9.40 31.00
N GLY A 688 0.59 10.28 32.00
CA GLY A 688 1.72 11.15 32.30
C GLY A 688 2.69 10.55 33.33
N ASN A 689 3.97 10.86 33.21
CA ASN A 689 5.01 10.37 34.13
C ASN A 689 4.91 11.04 35.52
N PRO A 690 4.62 10.29 36.60
CA PRO A 690 4.52 10.85 37.95
C PRO A 690 5.81 11.52 38.44
N MET A 691 6.96 11.18 37.86
CA MET A 691 8.25 11.78 38.25
C MET A 691 8.36 13.26 37.86
N PHE A 692 7.49 13.76 36.97
CA PHE A 692 7.46 15.17 36.60
C PHE A 692 6.53 16.02 37.48
N ILE A 693 5.83 15.42 38.45
CA ILE A 693 5.00 16.18 39.40
C ILE A 693 5.89 17.03 40.32
N SER A 694 5.65 18.33 40.35
CA SER A 694 6.33 19.29 41.21
C SER A 694 5.91 19.16 42.67
N LEU A 695 6.90 18.97 43.54
CA LEU A 695 6.71 19.02 45.00
C LEU A 695 6.46 20.45 45.49
N ASP A 696 7.04 21.47 44.84
CA ASP A 696 6.83 22.88 45.21
C ASP A 696 5.36 23.28 45.06
N HIS A 697 4.73 22.85 43.97
CA HIS A 697 3.30 23.08 43.76
C HIS A 697 2.44 22.34 44.79
N LEU A 698 2.79 21.10 45.17
CA LEU A 698 2.08 20.37 46.23
C LEU A 698 2.24 21.03 47.61
N ILE A 699 3.40 21.62 47.89
CA ILE A 699 3.64 22.42 49.10
C ILE A 699 2.79 23.70 49.06
N LYS A 700 2.74 24.39 47.92
CA LYS A 700 1.91 25.60 47.73
C LYS A 700 0.41 25.31 47.90
N GLU A 701 -0.03 24.13 47.49
CA GLU A 701 -1.41 23.64 47.67
C GLU A 701 -1.70 23.15 49.10
N GLY A 702 -0.69 23.10 49.97
CA GLY A 702 -0.82 22.68 51.37
C GLY A 702 -1.02 21.17 51.54
N LEU A 703 -0.63 20.36 50.56
CA LEU A 703 -0.65 18.89 50.65
C LEU A 703 0.64 18.31 51.25
N LEU A 704 1.73 19.08 51.20
CA LEU A 704 3.02 18.74 51.81
C LEU A 704 3.54 19.92 52.63
N SER A 705 4.34 19.64 53.66
CA SER A 705 5.02 20.69 54.44
C SER A 705 6.45 20.90 53.93
N PHE A 706 6.85 22.16 53.71
CA PHE A 706 8.21 22.47 53.25
C PHE A 706 9.29 21.90 54.19
N ALA A 707 9.14 22.09 55.50
CA ALA A 707 10.12 21.66 56.49
C ALA A 707 10.27 20.13 56.52
N GLY A 708 9.17 19.38 56.51
CA GLY A 708 9.19 17.92 56.52
C GLY A 708 9.77 17.35 55.23
N THR A 709 9.34 17.88 54.07
CA THR A 709 9.87 17.47 52.76
C THR A 709 11.37 17.76 52.65
N ARG A 710 11.84 18.93 53.10
CA ARG A 710 13.26 19.29 53.04
C ARG A 710 14.13 18.42 53.94
N GLN A 711 13.65 18.06 55.13
CA GLN A 711 14.36 17.16 56.02
C GLN A 711 14.61 15.79 55.38
N LYS A 712 13.58 15.18 54.76
CA LYS A 712 13.72 13.90 54.05
C LYS A 712 14.68 14.00 52.87
N TYR A 713 14.62 15.08 52.11
CA TYR A 713 15.53 15.33 50.98
C TYR A 713 17.00 15.46 51.40
N GLU A 714 17.30 16.31 52.39
CA GLU A 714 18.68 16.50 52.87
C GLU A 714 19.25 15.22 53.49
N HIS A 715 18.40 14.38 54.10
CA HIS A 715 18.81 13.08 54.58
C HIS A 715 19.34 12.19 53.43
N ILE A 716 18.58 12.02 52.34
CA ILE A 716 19.03 11.24 51.17
C ILE A 716 20.31 11.84 50.57
N LYS A 717 20.37 13.16 50.44
CA LYS A 717 21.55 13.86 49.92
C LYS A 717 22.80 13.62 50.78
N SER A 718 22.64 13.51 52.11
CA SER A 718 23.74 13.26 53.05
C SER A 718 24.34 11.85 52.96
N LEU A 719 23.67 10.89 52.31
CA LEU A 719 24.13 9.50 52.19
C LEU A 719 25.34 9.30 51.27
N GLY A 720 25.78 10.32 50.53
CA GLY A 720 26.99 10.26 49.70
C GLY A 720 26.95 9.21 48.59
N LEU A 721 25.74 8.85 48.11
CA LEU A 721 25.54 7.82 47.10
C LEU A 721 26.13 8.23 45.74
N ARG A 722 26.52 7.22 44.93
CA ARG A 722 26.87 7.45 43.51
C ARG A 722 25.65 7.98 42.76
N LYS A 723 25.87 8.80 41.72
CA LYS A 723 24.81 9.53 40.98
C LYS A 723 23.62 8.64 40.55
N SER A 724 23.88 7.42 40.07
CA SER A 724 22.82 6.48 39.65
C SER A 724 21.95 6.00 40.82
N LEU A 725 22.57 5.62 41.94
CA LEU A 725 21.87 5.20 43.16
C LEU A 725 21.16 6.37 43.83
N LEU A 726 21.75 7.57 43.75
CA LEU A 726 21.15 8.80 44.28
C LEU A 726 19.87 9.17 43.51
N SER A 727 19.88 9.04 42.18
CA SER A 727 18.69 9.24 41.35
C SER A 727 17.57 8.26 41.71
N LEU A 728 17.90 6.97 41.89
CA LEU A 728 16.93 5.97 42.34
C LEU A 728 16.33 6.30 43.71
N ALA A 729 17.17 6.67 44.69
CA ALA A 729 16.72 7.07 46.01
C ALA A 729 15.81 8.31 45.98
N PHE A 730 16.07 9.28 45.10
CA PHE A 730 15.19 10.42 44.90
C PHE A 730 13.85 10.04 44.26
N LYS A 731 13.81 9.07 43.33
CA LYS A 731 12.54 8.56 42.79
C LYS A 731 11.70 7.89 43.87
N GLU A 732 12.31 7.06 44.70
CA GLU A 732 11.64 6.40 45.83
C GLU A 732 11.09 7.43 46.83
N LEU A 733 11.91 8.41 47.22
CA LEU A 733 11.49 9.51 48.08
C LEU A 733 10.32 10.29 47.46
N LYS A 734 10.39 10.57 46.16
CA LYS A 734 9.32 11.30 45.45
C LYS A 734 8.01 10.51 45.49
N LEU A 735 8.02 9.20 45.26
CA LEU A 735 6.84 8.36 45.39
C LEU A 735 6.27 8.33 46.82
N GLU A 736 7.13 8.26 47.84
CA GLU A 736 6.72 8.34 49.25
C GLU A 736 5.98 9.65 49.54
N LEU A 737 6.55 10.78 49.11
CA LEU A 737 5.98 12.11 49.29
C LEU A 737 4.69 12.29 48.50
N LEU A 738 4.60 11.76 47.28
CA LEU A 738 3.35 11.80 46.51
C LEU A 738 2.24 11.01 47.20
N ASN A 739 2.55 9.89 47.84
CA ASN A 739 1.58 9.13 48.63
C ASN A 739 1.15 9.89 49.89
N GLU A 740 2.07 10.60 50.55
CA GLU A 740 1.75 11.52 51.66
C GLU A 740 0.78 12.62 51.20
N ALA A 741 1.06 13.24 50.05
CA ALA A 741 0.19 14.24 49.43
C ALA A 741 -1.20 13.69 49.09
N TYR A 742 -1.28 12.46 48.59
CA TYR A 742 -2.55 11.79 48.28
C TYR A 742 -3.43 11.62 49.52
N ARG A 743 -2.88 11.17 50.65
CA ARG A 743 -3.63 11.02 51.91
C ARG A 743 -4.21 12.35 52.38
N GLN A 744 -3.43 13.42 52.26
CA GLN A 744 -3.90 14.77 52.59
C GLN A 744 -4.98 15.24 51.61
N PHE A 745 -4.79 15.00 50.30
CA PHE A 745 -5.75 15.35 49.27
C PHE A 745 -7.10 14.66 49.49
N LYS A 746 -7.10 13.36 49.80
CA LYS A 746 -8.29 12.58 50.12
C LYS A 746 -9.04 13.14 51.33
N THR A 747 -8.33 13.39 52.43
CA THR A 747 -8.90 13.97 53.67
C THR A 747 -9.54 15.35 53.42
N GLN A 748 -8.88 16.18 52.62
CA GLN A 748 -9.36 17.53 52.27
C GLN A 748 -10.55 17.50 51.29
N LEU A 749 -10.62 16.52 50.38
CA LEU A 749 -11.77 16.31 49.50
C LEU A 749 -13.00 15.78 50.27
N GLU A 750 -12.82 14.88 51.24
CA GLU A 750 -13.91 14.32 52.03
C GLU A 750 -14.53 15.37 52.97
N SER A 751 -13.70 16.16 53.67
CA SER A 751 -14.17 17.24 54.56
C SER A 751 -14.94 18.36 53.87
N THR A 752 -14.85 18.48 52.54
CA THR A 752 -15.56 19.51 51.76
C THR A 752 -16.94 19.08 51.26
N SER A 753 -17.29 17.79 51.37
CA SER A 753 -18.65 17.27 51.15
C SER A 753 -19.61 17.57 52.32
N THR A 754 -19.08 17.97 53.48
CA THR A 754 -19.83 18.33 54.69
C THR A 754 -19.76 19.85 54.99
N GLY A 755 -20.38 20.68 54.13
CA GLY A 755 -21.04 21.93 54.53
C GLY A 755 -20.30 23.08 55.25
N SER A 756 -18.98 23.10 55.42
CA SER A 756 -18.30 24.25 56.08
C SER A 756 -17.60 25.21 55.09
N SER A 757 -18.15 26.42 54.95
CA SER A 757 -17.56 27.57 54.25
C SER A 757 -16.52 28.27 55.14
N GLY A 758 -15.30 28.52 54.66
CA GLY A 758 -14.34 29.30 55.46
C GLY A 758 -12.95 29.61 54.89
N SER A 759 -12.48 29.00 53.80
CA SER A 759 -11.24 29.42 53.14
C SER A 759 -11.38 29.43 51.62
N GLU A 760 -10.75 30.40 50.96
CA GLU A 760 -10.63 30.44 49.49
C GLU A 760 -10.00 29.12 49.02
N LYS A 761 -10.83 28.24 48.43
CA LYS A 761 -10.37 26.95 47.92
C LYS A 761 -9.61 27.17 46.63
N SER A 762 -8.41 26.59 46.53
CA SER A 762 -7.67 26.56 45.27
C SER A 762 -8.42 25.71 44.24
N SER A 763 -8.35 26.11 42.96
CA SER A 763 -8.97 25.40 41.85
C SER A 763 -8.57 23.91 41.79
N TYR A 764 -7.32 23.60 42.15
CA TYR A 764 -6.78 22.24 42.19
C TYR A 764 -7.48 21.32 43.20
N ARG A 765 -7.91 21.84 44.37
CA ARG A 765 -8.59 21.07 45.42
C ARG A 765 -10.12 21.03 45.28
N SER A 766 -10.64 21.44 44.13
CA SER A 766 -12.06 21.37 43.84
C SER A 766 -12.48 19.94 43.49
N LEU A 767 -13.47 19.40 44.21
CA LEU A 767 -14.09 18.11 43.90
C LEU A 767 -14.68 18.11 42.47
N GLU A 768 -15.26 19.22 42.04
CA GLU A 768 -15.82 19.37 40.70
C GLU A 768 -14.75 19.22 39.61
N ASN A 769 -13.58 19.85 39.78
CA ASN A 769 -12.48 19.74 38.82
C ASN A 769 -11.90 18.32 38.79
N TYR A 770 -11.77 17.67 39.94
CA TYR A 770 -11.33 16.28 40.02
C TYR A 770 -12.32 15.33 39.30
N LEU A 771 -13.63 15.48 39.55
CA LEU A 771 -14.66 14.69 38.87
C LEU A 771 -14.72 14.99 37.36
N ARG A 772 -14.54 16.26 36.98
CA ARG A 772 -14.47 16.67 35.57
C ARG A 772 -13.27 16.04 34.87
N PHE A 773 -12.10 16.02 35.51
CA PHE A 773 -10.93 15.32 34.98
C PHE A 773 -11.24 13.84 34.76
N LYS A 774 -11.76 13.15 35.79
CA LYS A 774 -12.13 11.73 35.69
C LYS A 774 -13.13 11.47 34.56
N SER A 775 -14.11 12.35 34.37
CA SER A 775 -15.08 12.22 33.28
C SER A 775 -14.43 12.46 31.91
N LYS A 776 -13.50 13.41 31.78
CA LYS A 776 -12.81 13.73 30.53
C LYS A 776 -11.86 12.62 30.09
N THR A 777 -11.17 11.97 31.04
CA THR A 777 -10.13 10.97 30.75
C THR A 777 -10.60 9.52 30.92
N LYS A 778 -11.89 9.30 31.14
CA LYS A 778 -12.49 7.99 31.43
C LYS A 778 -12.09 6.90 30.42
N GLU A 779 -11.98 7.26 29.14
CA GLU A 779 -11.72 6.31 28.05
C GLU A 779 -10.40 5.55 28.17
N TRP A 780 -9.42 6.07 28.89
CA TRP A 780 -8.12 5.41 29.09
C TRP A 780 -7.71 5.32 30.56
N LEU A 781 -8.17 6.26 31.41
CA LEU A 781 -7.70 6.37 32.79
C LEU A 781 -8.10 5.16 33.63
N ASP A 782 -9.34 4.67 33.49
CA ASP A 782 -9.83 3.55 34.31
C ASP A 782 -9.04 2.27 34.02
N ASP A 783 -8.75 2.00 32.75
CA ASP A 783 -7.93 0.86 32.33
C ASP A 783 -6.46 1.01 32.77
N TYR A 784 -5.86 2.18 32.59
CA TYR A 784 -4.48 2.43 33.00
C TYR A 784 -4.28 2.29 34.51
N VAL A 785 -5.21 2.84 35.29
CA VAL A 785 -5.17 2.79 36.75
C VAL A 785 -5.27 1.34 37.23
N LEU A 786 -6.17 0.55 36.65
CA LEU A 786 -6.29 -0.87 36.97
C LEU A 786 -5.04 -1.64 36.54
N PHE A 787 -4.54 -1.43 35.32
CA PHE A 787 -3.32 -2.04 34.80
C PHE A 787 -2.12 -1.81 35.73
N ARG A 788 -1.87 -0.55 36.13
CA ARG A 788 -0.74 -0.20 37.01
C ARG A 788 -0.89 -0.76 38.42
N ALA A 789 -2.12 -0.79 38.95
CA ALA A 789 -2.39 -1.38 40.25
C ALA A 789 -2.13 -2.90 40.23
N LEU A 790 -2.64 -3.61 39.21
CA LEU A 790 -2.39 -5.04 38.99
C LEU A 790 -0.90 -5.33 38.79
N LYS A 791 -0.23 -4.53 37.97
CA LYS A 791 1.21 -4.67 37.73
C LYS A 791 2.01 -4.60 39.02
N THR A 792 1.69 -3.63 39.88
CA THR A 792 2.31 -3.50 41.21
C THR A 792 1.99 -4.72 42.09
N HIS A 793 0.73 -5.17 42.09
CA HIS A 793 0.27 -6.33 42.86
C HIS A 793 1.01 -7.63 42.48
N PHE A 794 1.26 -7.85 41.18
CA PHE A 794 1.98 -9.03 40.66
C PHE A 794 3.50 -8.85 40.61
N GLY A 795 4.06 -7.86 41.31
CA GLY A 795 5.52 -7.71 41.43
C GLY A 795 6.21 -7.12 40.19
N ASN A 796 5.49 -6.30 39.42
CA ASN A 796 5.94 -5.64 38.18
C ASN A 796 6.34 -6.59 37.04
N ILE A 797 5.86 -7.83 37.05
CA ILE A 797 5.99 -8.72 35.89
C ILE A 797 5.09 -8.25 34.74
N PRO A 798 5.44 -8.58 33.48
CA PRO A 798 4.64 -8.22 32.32
C PRO A 798 3.22 -8.78 32.36
N TRP A 799 2.27 -8.07 31.75
CA TRP A 799 0.85 -8.45 31.82
C TRP A 799 0.52 -9.82 31.20
N TYR A 800 1.26 -10.23 30.17
CA TYR A 800 1.11 -11.54 29.53
C TYR A 800 1.68 -12.69 30.37
N ASP A 801 2.34 -12.39 31.50
CA ASP A 801 2.78 -13.35 32.52
C ASP A 801 1.83 -13.38 33.74
N TRP A 802 0.75 -12.59 33.75
CA TRP A 802 -0.26 -12.63 34.81
C TRP A 802 -1.12 -13.89 34.72
N GLU A 803 -1.92 -14.14 35.77
CA GLU A 803 -2.90 -15.21 35.74
C GLU A 803 -3.82 -15.09 34.49
N PRO A 804 -4.12 -16.19 33.77
CA PRO A 804 -4.82 -16.13 32.48
C PRO A 804 -6.14 -15.38 32.49
N GLY A 805 -6.90 -15.44 33.60
CA GLY A 805 -8.15 -14.68 33.76
C GLY A 805 -7.93 -13.16 33.78
N ILE A 806 -6.81 -12.68 34.34
CA ILE A 806 -6.47 -11.25 34.37
C ILE A 806 -5.83 -10.82 33.05
N ALA A 807 -4.88 -11.60 32.53
CA ALA A 807 -4.27 -11.35 31.22
C ALA A 807 -5.31 -11.34 30.09
N GLY A 808 -6.32 -12.21 30.18
CA GLY A 808 -7.48 -12.29 29.29
C GLY A 808 -8.62 -11.30 29.58
N ARG A 809 -8.48 -10.45 30.62
CA ARG A 809 -9.48 -9.45 31.02
C ARG A 809 -10.87 -10.02 31.36
N GLY A 810 -10.90 -11.14 32.08
CA GLY A 810 -12.10 -11.74 32.65
C GLY A 810 -12.86 -10.76 33.55
N LYS A 811 -14.14 -10.52 33.25
CA LYS A 811 -14.95 -9.47 33.90
C LYS A 811 -15.07 -9.65 35.42
N ASP A 812 -15.24 -10.89 35.86
CA ASP A 812 -15.46 -11.21 37.28
C ASP A 812 -14.17 -11.04 38.09
N GLU A 813 -13.06 -11.52 37.54
CA GLU A 813 -11.74 -11.39 38.16
C GLU A 813 -11.28 -9.95 38.22
N LEU A 814 -11.42 -9.18 37.11
CA LEU A 814 -11.10 -7.76 37.11
C LEU A 814 -11.95 -6.97 38.10
N SER A 815 -13.24 -7.31 38.26
CA SER A 815 -14.11 -6.66 39.24
C SER A 815 -13.66 -6.92 40.68
N LYS A 816 -13.24 -8.17 40.98
CA LYS A 816 -12.69 -8.55 42.28
C LYS A 816 -11.43 -7.77 42.61
N TYR A 817 -10.47 -7.71 41.67
CA TYR A 817 -9.24 -6.95 41.88
C TYR A 817 -9.48 -5.45 41.94
N SER A 818 -10.42 -4.91 41.16
CA SER A 818 -10.79 -3.49 41.22
C SER A 818 -11.30 -3.10 42.61
N LEU A 819 -12.04 -3.98 43.29
CA LEU A 819 -12.48 -3.78 44.67
C LEU A 819 -11.33 -3.94 45.68
N GLN A 820 -10.43 -4.89 45.44
CA GLN A 820 -9.30 -5.17 46.32
C GLN A 820 -8.23 -4.07 46.28
N LEU A 821 -8.00 -3.46 45.12
CA LEU A 821 -6.94 -2.48 44.85
C LEU A 821 -7.45 -1.03 44.81
N LEU A 822 -8.60 -0.77 45.42
CA LEU A 822 -9.33 0.51 45.29
C LEU A 822 -8.50 1.70 45.80
N GLU A 823 -7.71 1.50 46.86
CA GLU A 823 -6.83 2.55 47.42
C GLU A 823 -5.65 2.84 46.49
N GLU A 824 -4.97 1.80 45.98
CA GLU A 824 -3.88 1.92 45.01
C GLU A 824 -4.36 2.59 43.71
N MET A 825 -5.54 2.19 43.23
CA MET A 825 -6.18 2.79 42.07
C MET A 825 -6.47 4.28 42.31
N GLY A 826 -6.99 4.63 43.50
CA GLY A 826 -7.22 6.02 43.90
C GLY A 826 -5.94 6.86 43.93
N PHE A 827 -4.83 6.29 44.40
CA PHE A 827 -3.52 6.94 44.38
C PHE A 827 -3.04 7.22 42.94
N ILE A 828 -3.11 6.22 42.04
CA ILE A 828 -2.70 6.38 40.64
C ILE A 828 -3.58 7.42 39.92
N GLN A 829 -4.89 7.44 40.20
CA GLN A 829 -5.80 8.47 39.70
C GLN A 829 -5.38 9.88 40.14
N PHE A 830 -4.99 10.04 41.41
CA PHE A 830 -4.48 11.31 41.93
C PHE A 830 -3.17 11.75 41.25
N LEU A 831 -2.26 10.81 40.99
CA LEU A 831 -1.02 11.10 40.28
C LEU A 831 -1.30 11.66 38.89
N GLN A 832 -2.18 10.99 38.12
CA GLN A 832 -2.55 11.46 36.79
C GLN A 832 -3.24 12.83 36.87
N TYR A 833 -4.24 13.01 37.74
CA TYR A 833 -4.89 14.31 37.93
C TYR A 833 -3.88 15.44 38.20
N THR A 834 -2.94 15.20 39.12
CA THR A 834 -1.92 16.18 39.50
C THR A 834 -0.98 16.48 38.34
N PHE A 835 -0.55 15.45 37.60
CA PHE A 835 0.28 15.61 36.41
C PHE A 835 -0.38 16.55 35.39
N TYR A 836 -1.63 16.28 35.00
CA TYR A 836 -2.31 17.09 33.98
C TYR A 836 -2.58 18.51 34.45
N VAL A 837 -2.96 18.72 35.71
CA VAL A 837 -3.18 20.08 36.21
C VAL A 837 -1.89 20.88 36.17
N GLN A 838 -0.77 20.31 36.61
CA GLN A 838 0.51 21.00 36.58
C GLN A 838 1.01 21.24 35.14
N TRP A 839 0.86 20.27 34.26
CA TRP A 839 1.19 20.42 32.84
C TRP A 839 0.35 21.50 32.16
N ASP A 840 -0.96 21.49 32.36
CA ASP A 840 -1.88 22.45 31.75
C ASP A 840 -1.58 23.89 32.22
N ASN A 841 -1.19 24.06 33.49
CA ASN A 841 -0.72 25.34 34.01
C ASN A 841 0.58 25.81 33.32
N LEU A 842 1.55 24.91 33.11
CA LEU A 842 2.80 25.22 32.42
C LEU A 842 2.56 25.53 30.93
N LYS A 843 1.75 24.73 30.26
CA LYS A 843 1.34 24.95 28.86
C LYS A 843 0.63 26.30 28.70
N THR A 844 -0.30 26.60 29.60
CA THR A 844 -1.00 27.90 29.60
C THR A 844 -0.03 29.06 29.79
N TYR A 845 0.96 28.92 30.68
CA TYR A 845 2.00 29.92 30.88
C TYR A 845 2.87 30.12 29.63
N ALA A 846 3.38 29.03 29.05
CA ALA A 846 4.17 29.05 27.82
C ALA A 846 3.41 29.73 26.67
N LYS A 847 2.14 29.35 26.46
CA LYS A 847 1.27 29.94 25.46
C LYS A 847 1.03 31.43 25.69
N ALA A 848 0.79 31.86 26.93
CA ALA A 848 0.61 33.28 27.27
C ALA A 848 1.89 34.11 27.02
N LYS A 849 3.06 33.46 27.04
CA LYS A 849 4.36 34.05 26.75
C LYS A 849 4.77 33.94 25.27
N GLY A 850 3.97 33.29 24.43
CA GLY A 850 4.26 33.09 23.01
C GLY A 850 5.22 31.94 22.70
N VAL A 851 5.47 31.02 23.66
CA VAL A 851 6.27 29.81 23.46
C VAL A 851 5.34 28.64 23.11
N GLN A 852 5.61 27.97 22.00
CA GLN A 852 4.87 26.79 21.55
C GLN A 852 5.59 25.51 21.95
N LEU A 853 4.83 24.49 22.37
CA LEU A 853 5.37 23.23 22.85
C LEU A 853 5.31 22.15 21.77
N ILE A 854 6.43 21.46 21.56
CA ILE A 854 6.56 20.36 20.61
C ILE A 854 6.75 19.06 21.39
N GLY A 855 5.79 18.16 21.23
CA GLY A 855 5.84 16.82 21.79
C GLY A 855 6.43 15.81 20.81
N ASP A 856 6.61 14.59 21.29
CA ASP A 856 7.18 13.49 20.52
C ASP A 856 6.34 12.23 20.72
N ILE A 857 6.02 11.53 19.63
CA ILE A 857 5.21 10.32 19.63
C ILE A 857 6.05 9.18 19.02
N PRO A 858 6.44 8.19 19.85
CA PRO A 858 7.09 6.96 19.37
C PRO A 858 6.16 6.24 18.40
N HIS A 859 6.66 5.73 17.27
CA HIS A 859 5.83 4.98 16.33
C HIS A 859 5.18 3.76 17.02
N PHE A 860 5.99 2.92 17.65
CA PHE A 860 5.55 1.70 18.32
C PHE A 860 5.37 1.89 19.83
N VAL A 861 4.52 1.07 20.44
CA VAL A 861 4.26 1.05 21.88
C VAL A 861 5.03 -0.08 22.57
N ALA A 862 5.19 -0.05 23.90
CA ALA A 862 5.80 -1.17 24.60
C ALA A 862 4.85 -2.39 24.60
N ALA A 863 5.39 -3.60 24.45
CA ALA A 863 4.61 -4.83 24.55
C ALA A 863 3.93 -4.97 25.92
N ASP A 864 4.66 -4.62 26.98
CA ASP A 864 4.18 -4.61 28.35
C ASP A 864 3.57 -3.23 28.71
N SER A 865 2.43 -2.94 28.10
CA SER A 865 1.68 -1.69 28.30
C SER A 865 0.19 -1.94 28.48
N CYS A 866 -0.47 -0.97 29.12
CA CYS A 866 -1.92 -0.94 29.21
C CYS A 866 -2.57 -0.93 27.81
N ASP A 867 -1.93 -0.25 26.86
CA ASP A 867 -2.49 -0.06 25.52
C ASP A 867 -2.60 -1.39 24.77
N VAL A 868 -1.58 -2.24 24.86
CA VAL A 868 -1.58 -3.59 24.26
C VAL A 868 -2.51 -4.53 25.03
N TRP A 869 -2.50 -4.48 26.36
CA TRP A 869 -3.36 -5.32 27.20
C TRP A 869 -4.85 -5.10 26.94
N VAL A 870 -5.27 -3.85 26.76
CA VAL A 870 -6.67 -3.48 26.50
C VAL A 870 -7.05 -3.74 25.03
N ASN A 871 -6.14 -3.47 24.09
CA ASN A 871 -6.44 -3.46 22.65
C ASN A 871 -5.75 -4.60 21.90
N ARG A 872 -5.70 -5.80 22.48
CA ARG A 872 -4.98 -6.97 21.94
C ARG A 872 -5.24 -7.26 20.46
N SER A 873 -6.46 -7.02 19.97
CA SER A 873 -6.85 -7.24 18.57
C SER A 873 -6.21 -6.27 17.57
N LEU A 874 -5.56 -5.21 18.03
CA LEU A 874 -4.87 -4.24 17.18
C LEU A 874 -3.38 -4.56 17.02
N PHE A 875 -2.91 -5.67 17.57
CA PHE A 875 -1.51 -6.08 17.58
C PHE A 875 -1.35 -7.54 17.16
N VAL A 876 -0.22 -7.86 16.55
CA VAL A 876 0.13 -9.22 16.14
C VAL A 876 0.70 -9.99 17.34
N LEU A 877 -0.18 -10.64 18.09
CA LEU A 877 0.13 -11.38 19.33
C LEU A 877 -0.12 -12.89 19.16
N ASP A 878 0.55 -13.69 19.98
CA ASP A 878 0.23 -15.12 20.15
C ASP A 878 -1.03 -15.32 21.02
N GLU A 879 -1.46 -16.58 21.19
CA GLU A 879 -2.64 -16.94 21.99
C GLU A 879 -2.54 -16.48 23.45
N CYS A 880 -1.31 -16.42 23.99
CA CYS A 880 -1.00 -15.96 25.35
C CYS A 880 -0.92 -14.43 25.46
N GLY A 881 -0.93 -13.70 24.34
CA GLY A 881 -0.81 -12.24 24.30
C GLY A 881 0.62 -11.72 24.23
N ARG A 882 1.63 -12.57 23.99
CA ARG A 882 3.01 -12.13 23.73
C ARG A 882 3.15 -11.67 22.28
N PRO A 883 4.08 -10.75 21.96
CA PRO A 883 4.37 -10.41 20.57
C PRO A 883 4.77 -11.65 19.78
N ALA A 884 4.01 -12.02 18.75
CA ALA A 884 4.42 -13.08 17.83
C ALA A 884 5.47 -12.55 16.84
N LYS A 885 5.37 -11.27 16.49
CA LYS A 885 6.32 -10.52 15.69
C LYS A 885 6.73 -9.25 16.44
N THR A 886 7.97 -8.84 16.25
CA THR A 886 8.50 -7.59 16.79
C THR A 886 9.04 -6.71 15.69
N VAL A 887 9.31 -5.45 16.03
CA VAL A 887 9.86 -4.47 15.10
C VAL A 887 11.31 -4.15 15.39
N GLY A 888 11.99 -3.72 14.33
CA GLY A 888 13.35 -3.24 14.40
C GLY A 888 13.73 -2.40 13.20
N VAL A 889 15.02 -2.33 12.94
CA VAL A 889 15.60 -1.85 11.69
C VAL A 889 16.61 -2.87 11.17
N PRO A 890 16.72 -3.05 9.85
CA PRO A 890 17.67 -3.98 9.26
C PRO A 890 19.12 -3.55 9.55
N PRO A 891 20.11 -4.44 9.34
CA PRO A 891 21.51 -4.07 9.27
C PRO A 891 21.74 -2.84 8.38
N ASP A 892 22.43 -1.85 8.92
CA ASP A 892 22.77 -0.62 8.23
C ASP A 892 24.20 -0.18 8.59
N TYR A 893 24.58 1.02 8.14
CA TYR A 893 25.91 1.57 8.42
C TYR A 893 26.11 1.95 9.91
N PHE A 894 25.03 2.06 10.70
CA PHE A 894 25.09 2.30 12.14
C PHE A 894 25.21 1.00 12.94
N SER A 895 24.54 -0.07 12.52
CA SER A 895 24.53 -1.37 13.19
C SER A 895 24.64 -2.54 12.21
N LYS A 896 25.71 -3.32 12.34
CA LYS A 896 25.95 -4.51 11.51
C LYS A 896 24.88 -5.59 11.65
N THR A 897 24.19 -5.66 12.79
CA THR A 897 23.14 -6.65 13.08
C THR A 897 21.73 -6.05 13.05
N GLY A 898 21.62 -4.78 12.62
CA GLY A 898 20.40 -4.00 12.77
C GLY A 898 20.10 -3.70 14.25
N GLN A 899 18.86 -3.28 14.54
CA GLN A 899 18.42 -3.05 15.91
C GLN A 899 17.08 -3.74 16.12
N LEU A 900 17.01 -4.59 17.14
CA LEU A 900 15.78 -5.25 17.56
C LEU A 900 15.20 -4.47 18.75
N TRP A 901 14.06 -3.82 18.56
CA TRP A 901 13.47 -2.96 19.59
C TRP A 901 12.53 -3.70 20.53
N GLY A 902 11.99 -4.85 20.07
CA GLY A 902 11.12 -5.71 20.87
C GLY A 902 9.68 -5.20 21.05
N ASN A 903 9.32 -4.08 20.44
CA ASN A 903 7.94 -3.59 20.41
C ASN A 903 7.07 -4.52 19.55
N PRO A 904 5.76 -4.68 19.86
CA PRO A 904 4.85 -5.48 19.06
C PRO A 904 4.52 -4.77 17.74
N VAL A 905 4.24 -5.58 16.71
CA VAL A 905 3.74 -5.11 15.42
C VAL A 905 2.25 -4.77 15.51
N TYR A 906 1.82 -3.67 14.88
CA TYR A 906 0.40 -3.34 14.72
C TYR A 906 -0.26 -4.22 13.66
N ASP A 907 -1.51 -4.62 13.91
CA ASP A 907 -2.37 -5.16 12.87
C ASP A 907 -3.07 -4.00 12.15
N TRP A 908 -2.41 -3.47 11.12
CA TRP A 908 -2.92 -2.33 10.35
C TRP A 908 -4.21 -2.65 9.58
N ASP A 909 -4.46 -3.91 9.24
CA ASP A 909 -5.71 -4.34 8.60
C ASP A 909 -6.87 -4.26 9.61
N ALA A 910 -6.66 -4.77 10.84
CA ALA A 910 -7.64 -4.63 11.93
C ALA A 910 -7.90 -3.16 12.28
N MET A 911 -6.84 -2.33 12.31
CA MET A 911 -6.99 -0.89 12.56
C MET A 911 -7.76 -0.19 11.44
N HIS A 912 -7.53 -0.54 10.17
CA HIS A 912 -8.26 0.01 9.03
C HIS A 912 -9.77 -0.27 9.13
N VAL A 913 -10.18 -1.47 9.58
CA VAL A 913 -11.60 -1.81 9.82
C VAL A 913 -12.24 -0.84 10.83
N THR A 914 -11.50 -0.45 11.86
CA THR A 914 -11.93 0.54 12.87
C THR A 914 -11.66 2.00 12.47
N GLN A 915 -11.30 2.27 11.22
CA GLN A 915 -10.92 3.59 10.72
C GLN A 915 -9.84 4.28 11.56
N TYR A 916 -8.87 3.49 12.04
CA TYR A 916 -7.72 3.94 12.81
C TYR A 916 -8.07 4.70 14.11
N ASP A 917 -9.25 4.43 14.71
CA ASP A 917 -9.76 5.14 15.89
C ASP A 917 -8.76 5.25 17.05
N TRP A 918 -8.05 4.16 17.38
CA TRP A 918 -7.05 4.16 18.45
C TRP A 918 -5.91 5.15 18.19
N TRP A 919 -5.40 5.21 16.96
CA TRP A 919 -4.36 6.16 16.59
C TRP A 919 -4.88 7.59 16.53
N LYS A 920 -6.10 7.81 16.04
CA LYS A 920 -6.75 9.14 16.07
C LYS A 920 -6.83 9.67 17.50
N LYS A 921 -7.27 8.84 18.45
CA LYS A 921 -7.29 9.17 19.88
C LYS A 921 -5.90 9.47 20.43
N ARG A 922 -4.89 8.68 20.05
CA ARG A 922 -3.50 8.91 20.43
C ARG A 922 -2.98 10.27 19.95
N ILE A 923 -3.23 10.63 18.69
CA ILE A 923 -2.87 11.94 18.14
C ILE A 923 -3.65 13.06 18.82
N GLN A 924 -4.96 12.92 18.97
CA GLN A 924 -5.82 13.89 19.65
C GLN A 924 -5.28 14.19 21.05
N PHE A 925 -4.99 13.15 21.82
CA PHE A 925 -4.46 13.28 23.16
C PHE A 925 -3.06 13.95 23.17
N GLY A 926 -2.19 13.62 22.21
CA GLY A 926 -0.93 14.33 22.01
C GLY A 926 -1.13 15.84 21.77
N LEU A 927 -2.12 16.22 20.96
CA LEU A 927 -2.47 17.62 20.67
C LEU A 927 -3.15 18.33 21.85
N GLU A 928 -3.74 17.59 22.79
CA GLU A 928 -4.15 18.16 24.07
C GLU A 928 -2.93 18.56 24.92
N LEU A 929 -1.84 17.78 24.86
CA LEU A 929 -0.61 18.06 25.61
C LEU A 929 0.30 19.09 24.94
N PHE A 930 0.39 19.10 23.61
CA PHE A 930 1.36 19.91 22.86
C PHE A 930 0.68 20.78 21.80
N ASP A 931 1.40 21.74 21.23
CA ASP A 931 0.93 22.52 20.08
C ASP A 931 1.28 21.82 18.75
N TYR A 932 2.40 21.08 18.73
CA TYR A 932 2.85 20.27 17.60
C TYR A 932 3.38 18.92 18.08
N LEU A 933 3.38 17.93 17.20
CA LEU A 933 3.87 16.59 17.49
C LEU A 933 4.91 16.16 16.46
N ARG A 934 6.07 15.70 16.92
CA ARG A 934 7.00 14.91 16.12
C ARG A 934 6.51 13.47 16.08
N LEU A 935 6.34 12.91 14.88
CA LEU A 935 6.17 11.48 14.66
C LEU A 935 7.54 10.85 14.45
N ASP A 936 7.97 10.10 15.46
CA ASP A 936 9.19 9.31 15.40
C ASP A 936 9.05 8.15 14.40
N HIS A 937 10.14 7.77 13.75
CA HIS A 937 10.22 6.69 12.77
C HIS A 937 9.10 6.75 11.73
N PHE A 938 8.89 7.92 11.10
CA PHE A 938 7.78 8.15 10.17
C PHE A 938 7.77 7.14 9.02
N ARG A 939 8.94 6.69 8.59
CA ARG A 939 9.07 5.65 7.56
C ARG A 939 8.31 4.36 7.90
N GLY A 940 8.11 4.04 9.18
CA GLY A 940 7.28 2.92 9.64
C GLY A 940 5.82 2.98 9.18
N PHE A 941 5.30 4.18 8.91
CA PHE A 941 3.96 4.34 8.34
C PHE A 941 3.90 3.99 6.85
N GLU A 942 5.03 4.09 6.14
CA GLU A 942 5.13 3.60 4.77
C GLU A 942 5.44 2.11 4.76
N ALA A 943 6.50 1.68 5.45
CA ALA A 943 6.92 0.29 5.62
C ALA A 943 7.75 0.13 6.89
N TYR A 944 7.60 -0.98 7.60
CA TYR A 944 8.34 -1.30 8.82
C TYR A 944 9.10 -2.63 8.68
N TRP A 945 10.18 -2.78 9.45
CA TRP A 945 10.97 -4.01 9.46
C TRP A 945 10.43 -4.95 10.53
N GLU A 946 9.79 -6.02 10.09
CA GLU A 946 9.21 -7.07 10.94
C GLU A 946 10.24 -8.17 11.17
N VAL A 947 10.40 -8.60 12.43
CA VAL A 947 11.28 -9.69 12.84
C VAL A 947 10.47 -10.69 13.67
N ASP A 948 10.74 -11.98 13.49
CA ASP A 948 10.16 -13.01 14.36
C ASP A 948 10.58 -12.81 15.81
N ALA A 949 9.65 -12.91 16.75
CA ALA A 949 9.93 -12.64 18.16
C ALA A 949 10.94 -13.61 18.80
N GLN A 950 11.22 -14.74 18.14
CA GLN A 950 12.21 -15.74 18.58
C GLN A 950 13.64 -15.41 18.14
N GLU A 951 13.83 -14.47 17.22
CA GLU A 951 15.16 -14.10 16.73
C GLU A 951 15.88 -13.19 17.74
N GLU A 952 17.20 -13.37 17.87
CA GLU A 952 18.04 -12.58 18.78
C GLU A 952 18.54 -11.28 18.15
N THR A 953 18.52 -11.19 16.81
CA THR A 953 19.00 -10.03 16.02
C THR A 953 17.95 -9.62 14.99
N ALA A 954 18.11 -8.42 14.41
CA ALA A 954 17.20 -7.91 13.38
C ALA A 954 17.61 -8.35 11.95
N GLU A 955 18.62 -9.20 11.79
CA GLU A 955 19.14 -9.60 10.47
C GLU A 955 18.10 -10.41 9.66
N LYS A 956 17.36 -11.29 10.34
CA LYS A 956 16.33 -12.13 9.73
C LYS A 956 14.95 -11.49 9.77
N GLY A 957 14.87 -10.21 9.43
CA GLY A 957 13.61 -9.52 9.26
C GLY A 957 13.18 -9.40 7.81
N ARG A 958 12.03 -8.76 7.61
CA ARG A 958 11.48 -8.43 6.29
C ARG A 958 10.74 -7.10 6.31
N TRP A 959 10.72 -6.41 5.17
CA TRP A 959 9.93 -5.19 5.00
C TRP A 959 8.45 -5.53 4.85
N MET A 960 7.65 -5.07 5.80
CA MET A 960 6.20 -5.11 5.76
C MET A 960 5.63 -3.71 5.51
N LYS A 961 4.49 -3.62 4.83
CA LYS A 961 3.87 -2.33 4.49
C LYS A 961 3.16 -1.75 5.73
N GLY A 962 3.38 -0.46 6.00
CA GLY A 962 2.60 0.30 6.97
C GLY A 962 1.23 0.71 6.40
N PRO A 963 0.45 1.54 7.09
CA PRO A 963 -0.90 1.88 6.65
C PRO A 963 -0.92 2.95 5.53
N GLY A 964 0.22 3.60 5.24
CA GLY A 964 0.42 4.49 4.10
C GLY A 964 -0.51 5.69 4.04
N LYS A 965 -0.86 6.10 2.82
CA LYS A 965 -1.72 7.25 2.50
C LYS A 965 -3.06 7.23 3.23
N ARG A 966 -3.75 6.09 3.27
CA ARG A 966 -5.10 5.95 3.83
C ARG A 966 -5.18 6.35 5.31
N PHE A 967 -4.14 6.06 6.08
CA PHE A 967 -4.07 6.46 7.49
C PHE A 967 -4.03 7.98 7.64
N PHE A 968 -3.18 8.65 6.88
CA PHE A 968 -3.03 10.10 6.96
C PHE A 968 -4.22 10.85 6.36
N GLU A 969 -4.89 10.31 5.33
CA GLU A 969 -6.19 10.82 4.87
C GLU A 969 -7.20 10.79 6.02
N SER A 970 -7.30 9.65 6.71
CA SER A 970 -8.21 9.51 7.84
C SER A 970 -7.90 10.48 9.00
N LEU A 971 -6.63 10.80 9.23
CA LEU A 971 -6.21 11.81 10.21
C LEU A 971 -6.62 13.22 9.76
N VAL A 972 -6.34 13.59 8.51
CA VAL A 972 -6.67 14.90 7.96
C VAL A 972 -8.18 15.13 7.93
N GLU A 973 -8.97 14.13 7.55
CA GLU A 973 -10.44 14.16 7.62
C GLU A 973 -10.95 14.41 9.05
N THR A 974 -10.22 13.94 10.07
CA THR A 974 -10.62 14.06 11.47
C THR A 974 -10.21 15.40 12.08
N PHE A 975 -9.02 15.91 11.77
CA PHE A 975 -8.43 17.09 12.43
C PHE A 975 -8.44 18.36 11.58
N GLU A 976 -8.70 18.28 10.26
CA GLU A 976 -8.53 19.32 9.22
C GLU A 976 -7.09 19.83 9.06
N LYS A 977 -6.44 20.21 10.18
CA LYS A 977 -5.04 20.61 10.26
C LYS A 977 -4.33 19.65 11.20
N CYS A 978 -3.33 18.96 10.67
CA CYS A 978 -2.48 18.05 11.41
C CYS A 978 -1.15 18.76 11.70
N PRO A 979 -0.92 19.31 12.92
CA PRO A 979 0.31 19.99 13.30
C PRO A 979 1.42 18.98 13.62
N LEU A 980 1.79 18.20 12.60
CA LEU A 980 2.75 17.09 12.69
C LEU A 980 4.06 17.49 12.03
N ILE A 981 5.17 17.02 12.62
CA ILE A 981 6.52 17.02 12.05
C ILE A 981 6.92 15.57 11.91
N VAL A 982 7.53 15.19 10.80
CA VAL A 982 7.85 13.79 10.53
C VAL A 982 9.35 13.57 10.63
N GLU A 983 9.77 12.56 11.39
CA GLU A 983 11.16 12.13 11.38
C GLU A 983 11.43 11.22 10.17
N ASP A 984 12.16 11.75 9.20
CA ASP A 984 12.55 11.11 7.95
C ASP A 984 14.09 10.95 7.84
N LEU A 985 14.75 10.46 8.89
CA LEU A 985 16.19 10.16 8.85
C LEU A 985 16.47 8.74 8.36
N GLY A 986 17.72 8.49 7.99
CA GLY A 986 18.19 7.20 7.50
C GLY A 986 17.97 6.98 6.01
N VAL A 987 17.92 5.71 5.59
CA VAL A 987 17.64 5.35 4.19
C VAL A 987 16.13 5.47 3.95
N ILE A 988 15.73 6.60 3.38
CA ILE A 988 14.34 6.92 3.05
C ILE A 988 14.05 6.49 1.61
N THR A 989 12.96 5.76 1.45
CA THR A 989 12.50 5.29 0.14
C THR A 989 11.74 6.39 -0.59
N THR A 990 11.59 6.24 -1.91
CA THR A 990 10.82 7.16 -2.74
C THR A 990 9.38 7.31 -2.24
N GLU A 991 8.79 6.24 -1.75
CA GLU A 991 7.42 6.17 -1.24
C GLU A 991 7.23 7.00 0.03
N VAL A 992 8.21 7.00 0.94
CA VAL A 992 8.17 7.84 2.15
C VAL A 992 8.22 9.33 1.78
N ASN A 993 9.05 9.70 0.79
CA ASN A 993 9.11 11.06 0.27
C ASN A 993 7.78 11.48 -0.38
N CYS A 994 7.18 10.62 -1.19
CA CYS A 994 5.83 10.85 -1.73
C CYS A 994 4.82 11.09 -0.61
N LEU A 995 4.79 10.21 0.41
CA LEU A 995 3.85 10.31 1.52
C LEU A 995 4.00 11.64 2.26
N LYS A 996 5.23 12.04 2.59
CA LYS A 996 5.53 13.34 3.20
C LYS A 996 5.02 14.51 2.36
N GLN A 997 5.31 14.49 1.05
CA GLN A 997 4.97 15.56 0.13
C GLN A 997 3.45 15.68 -0.12
N ILE A 998 2.74 14.54 -0.22
CA ILE A 998 1.27 14.51 -0.42
C ILE A 998 0.56 15.28 0.68
N PHE A 999 0.98 15.08 1.94
CA PHE A 999 0.38 15.74 3.11
C PHE A 999 1.12 17.02 3.54
N GLY A 1000 2.16 17.43 2.81
CA GLY A 1000 2.91 18.65 3.13
C GLY A 1000 3.58 18.65 4.51
N PHE A 1001 3.90 17.47 5.06
CA PHE A 1001 4.51 17.40 6.39
C PHE A 1001 5.97 17.88 6.34
N PRO A 1002 6.42 18.71 7.31
CA PRO A 1002 7.81 19.09 7.41
C PRO A 1002 8.66 17.91 7.89
N GLY A 1003 9.66 17.56 7.09
CA GLY A 1003 10.70 16.60 7.48
C GLY A 1003 11.74 17.23 8.42
N ILE A 1004 12.70 16.42 8.86
CA ILE A 1004 13.81 16.88 9.69
C ILE A 1004 15.15 16.70 8.98
N LYS A 1005 16.04 17.67 9.22
CA LYS A 1005 17.46 17.59 8.84
C LYS A 1005 18.30 17.68 10.09
N VAL A 1006 19.44 17.00 10.13
CA VAL A 1006 20.35 17.00 11.28
C VAL A 1006 21.76 17.31 10.79
N LEU A 1007 22.39 18.37 11.31
CA LEU A 1007 23.69 18.88 10.87
C LEU A 1007 24.77 17.78 10.89
N GLN A 1008 24.77 16.94 11.93
CA GLN A 1008 25.71 15.83 12.07
C GLN A 1008 25.62 14.78 10.95
N PHE A 1009 24.56 14.79 10.14
CA PHE A 1009 24.36 13.90 8.99
C PHE A 1009 24.30 14.65 7.66
N THR A 1010 23.67 15.82 7.65
CA THR A 1010 23.46 16.65 6.46
C THR A 1010 24.08 18.02 6.67
N PRO A 1011 25.31 18.27 6.18
CA PRO A 1011 25.98 19.53 6.38
C PRO A 1011 25.30 20.66 5.57
N LEU A 1012 25.57 21.91 5.99
CA LEU A 1012 24.94 23.11 5.44
C LEU A 1012 25.14 23.30 3.94
N GLU A 1013 26.29 22.90 3.37
CA GLU A 1013 26.55 23.06 1.94
C GLU A 1013 25.52 22.29 1.10
N LYS A 1014 25.12 21.09 1.53
CA LYS A 1014 24.10 20.30 0.86
C LYS A 1014 22.72 20.95 0.93
N ILE A 1015 22.36 21.53 2.07
CA ILE A 1015 21.06 22.21 2.27
C ILE A 1015 20.99 23.50 1.47
N SER A 1016 22.09 24.24 1.35
CA SER A 1016 22.12 25.50 0.59
C SER A 1016 21.85 25.32 -0.92
N MET A 1017 21.99 24.09 -1.42
CA MET A 1017 21.66 23.69 -2.80
C MET A 1017 20.20 23.24 -2.97
N GLU A 1018 19.46 23.02 -1.88
CA GLU A 1018 18.06 22.59 -1.91
C GLU A 1018 17.12 23.83 -1.97
N HIS A 1019 16.05 23.74 -2.77
CA HIS A 1019 15.00 24.78 -2.85
C HIS A 1019 13.87 24.58 -1.82
N GLU A 1020 13.89 23.48 -1.06
CA GLU A 1020 12.89 23.16 -0.04
C GLU A 1020 13.11 23.99 1.22
N THR A 1021 12.06 24.63 1.75
CA THR A 1021 12.12 25.44 2.99
C THR A 1021 11.30 24.84 4.13
N ASN A 1022 10.40 23.91 3.83
CA ASN A 1022 9.47 23.31 4.78
C ASN A 1022 10.10 22.12 5.54
N PHE A 1023 11.17 22.37 6.28
CA PHE A 1023 11.84 21.37 7.12
C PHE A 1023 12.33 21.97 8.44
N VAL A 1024 12.52 21.11 9.44
CA VAL A 1024 13.07 21.46 10.75
C VAL A 1024 14.54 21.07 10.80
N TYR A 1025 15.43 22.02 11.12
CA TYR A 1025 16.87 21.79 11.14
C TYR A 1025 17.40 21.70 12.57
N TYR A 1026 18.01 20.57 12.89
CA TYR A 1026 18.65 20.29 14.17
C TYR A 1026 20.17 20.32 14.04
N THR A 1027 20.88 20.75 15.07
CA THR A 1027 22.32 20.45 15.20
C THR A 1027 22.53 18.97 15.50
N GLY A 1028 21.74 18.44 16.43
CA GLY A 1028 21.65 17.04 16.81
C GLY A 1028 20.28 16.78 17.45
N THR A 1029 19.84 15.53 17.47
CA THR A 1029 18.68 15.08 18.24
C THR A 1029 19.12 14.52 19.60
N HIS A 1030 18.19 13.94 20.37
CA HIS A 1030 18.50 13.28 21.63
C HIS A 1030 19.33 11.98 21.48
N ASP A 1031 19.27 11.34 20.31
CA ASP A 1031 20.06 10.13 20.00
C ASP A 1031 21.47 10.45 19.51
N ASN A 1032 21.70 11.68 19.07
CA ASN A 1032 23.00 12.12 18.58
C ASN A 1032 23.96 12.38 19.75
N ASN A 1033 25.26 12.40 19.43
CA ASN A 1033 26.23 12.97 20.36
C ASN A 1033 25.99 14.49 20.45
N THR A 1034 26.50 15.13 21.50
CA THR A 1034 26.63 16.60 21.53
C THR A 1034 27.43 17.08 20.31
N LEU A 1035 27.15 18.28 19.83
CA LEU A 1035 27.84 18.85 18.68
C LEU A 1035 29.35 18.91 18.91
N LEU A 1036 29.80 19.27 20.11
CA LEU A 1036 31.22 19.29 20.48
C LEU A 1036 31.83 17.88 20.47
N GLY A 1037 31.19 16.92 21.14
CA GLY A 1037 31.70 15.54 21.17
C GLY A 1037 31.70 14.86 19.79
N TRP A 1038 30.75 15.22 18.92
CA TRP A 1038 30.75 14.80 17.51
C TRP A 1038 31.88 15.49 16.72
N TYR A 1039 32.06 16.80 16.90
CA TYR A 1039 33.06 17.58 16.18
C TYR A 1039 34.47 17.09 16.50
N GLU A 1040 34.78 16.87 17.78
CA GLU A 1040 36.05 16.35 18.27
C GLU A 1040 36.38 14.99 17.63
N LYS A 1041 35.44 14.04 17.66
CA LYS A 1041 35.65 12.70 17.07
C LYS A 1041 35.90 12.70 15.57
N ASN A 1042 35.28 13.61 14.83
CA ASN A 1042 35.38 13.63 13.37
C ASN A 1042 36.54 14.51 12.84
N HIS A 1043 37.08 15.43 13.64
CA HIS A 1043 38.12 16.37 13.23
C HIS A 1043 39.48 16.13 13.92
N GLU A 1044 39.62 15.07 14.73
CA GLU A 1044 40.87 14.72 15.44
C GLU A 1044 42.03 14.24 14.55
N VAL A 1045 41.86 14.10 13.22
CA VAL A 1045 42.88 13.47 12.34
C VAL A 1045 43.76 14.46 11.55
N GLU A 1046 43.46 15.77 11.50
CA GLU A 1046 44.28 16.76 10.78
C GLU A 1046 45.25 17.59 11.66
N GLY A 1047 45.56 17.10 12.87
CA GLY A 1047 46.36 17.83 13.86
C GLY A 1047 47.88 17.67 13.78
N GLY A 1048 48.44 17.07 12.71
CA GLY A 1048 49.89 16.83 12.58
C GLY A 1048 50.74 18.06 12.26
N ALA A 1049 50.14 19.21 11.95
CA ALA A 1049 50.91 20.36 11.48
C ALA A 1049 50.25 21.70 11.80
N LEU A 1050 50.12 22.09 13.09
CA LEU A 1050 49.96 23.50 13.53
C LEU A 1050 49.97 23.62 15.06
N LEU A 1051 51.05 23.17 15.71
CA LEU A 1051 51.36 23.43 17.13
C LEU A 1051 52.10 24.78 17.29
N SER A 1052 51.56 25.88 16.76
CA SER A 1052 52.26 27.18 16.75
C SER A 1052 51.40 28.42 17.03
N SER A 1053 50.27 28.30 17.73
CA SER A 1053 49.46 29.48 18.10
C SER A 1053 49.00 29.61 19.56
N GLY A 1054 49.33 28.69 20.46
CA GLY A 1054 49.07 28.87 21.90
C GLY A 1054 47.58 29.00 22.31
N VAL A 1055 46.64 28.69 21.41
CA VAL A 1055 45.19 28.64 21.70
C VAL A 1055 44.83 27.24 22.18
N ASP A 1056 44.12 27.15 23.30
CA ASP A 1056 43.57 25.90 23.84
C ASP A 1056 42.64 25.24 22.80
N LEU A 1057 42.95 23.99 22.43
CA LEU A 1057 42.22 23.21 21.43
C LEU A 1057 40.73 23.06 21.82
N ALA A 1058 40.44 22.89 23.11
CA ALA A 1058 39.07 22.75 23.59
C ALA A 1058 38.25 24.02 23.35
N GLU A 1059 38.83 25.20 23.60
CA GLU A 1059 38.17 26.48 23.39
C GLU A 1059 37.99 26.77 21.90
N ARG A 1060 38.96 26.39 21.06
CA ARG A 1060 38.84 26.46 19.60
C ARG A 1060 37.69 25.61 19.08
N ASN A 1061 37.56 24.37 19.55
CA ASN A 1061 36.50 23.45 19.12
C ASN A 1061 35.11 23.96 19.54
N LYS A 1062 34.98 24.51 20.76
CA LYS A 1062 33.75 25.17 21.21
C LYS A 1062 33.36 26.35 20.32
N GLN A 1063 34.33 27.20 19.97
CA GLN A 1063 34.09 28.32 19.05
C GLN A 1063 33.68 27.85 17.65
N ALA A 1064 34.24 26.75 17.15
CA ALA A 1064 33.83 26.14 15.88
C ALA A 1064 32.38 25.64 15.94
N CYS A 1065 32.00 24.92 17.01
CA CYS A 1065 30.63 24.45 17.21
C CYS A 1065 29.64 25.63 17.34
N ARG A 1066 30.04 26.71 18.01
CA ARG A 1066 29.24 27.94 18.12
C ARG A 1066 28.96 28.54 16.75
N LYS A 1067 29.96 28.62 15.86
CA LYS A 1067 29.79 29.07 14.47
C LYS A 1067 28.85 28.16 13.67
N LEU A 1068 28.96 26.84 13.83
CA LEU A 1068 28.05 25.91 13.17
C LEU A 1068 26.59 26.14 13.58
N ILE A 1069 26.32 26.43 14.86
CA ILE A 1069 24.98 26.81 15.34
C ILE A 1069 24.51 28.10 14.64
N GLU A 1070 25.36 29.12 14.54
CA GLU A 1070 25.04 30.38 13.86
C GLU A 1070 24.69 30.16 12.37
N GLU A 1071 25.40 29.25 11.70
CA GLU A 1071 25.11 28.87 10.32
C GLU A 1071 23.78 28.10 10.19
N VAL A 1072 23.46 27.20 11.13
CA VAL A 1072 22.15 26.52 11.17
C VAL A 1072 21.01 27.54 11.28
N TYR A 1073 21.17 28.60 12.10
CA TYR A 1073 20.18 29.68 12.21
C TYR A 1073 19.97 30.42 10.88
N LEU A 1074 21.05 30.64 10.11
CA LEU A 1074 21.03 31.29 8.79
C LEU A 1074 20.37 30.46 7.70
N SER A 1075 20.14 29.16 7.93
CA SER A 1075 19.53 28.25 6.95
C SER A 1075 18.12 28.67 6.52
N GLN A 1076 17.66 28.12 5.40
CA GLN A 1076 16.32 28.33 4.86
C GLN A 1076 15.22 27.53 5.60
N ALA A 1077 15.59 26.69 6.58
CA ALA A 1077 14.66 25.87 7.36
C ALA A 1077 13.53 26.68 7.98
N VAL A 1078 12.31 26.15 7.99
CA VAL A 1078 11.19 26.80 8.66
C VAL A 1078 11.48 26.89 10.15
N TRP A 1079 11.93 25.79 10.78
CA TRP A 1079 12.31 25.82 12.19
C TRP A 1079 13.76 25.40 12.39
N VAL A 1080 14.39 26.00 13.41
CA VAL A 1080 15.71 25.61 13.89
C VAL A 1080 15.58 25.19 15.34
N ILE A 1081 16.01 23.98 15.67
CA ILE A 1081 15.95 23.45 17.03
C ILE A 1081 17.35 23.02 17.46
N THR A 1082 17.82 23.56 18.58
CA THR A 1082 19.17 23.27 19.10
C THR A 1082 19.06 22.63 20.48
N PRO A 1083 19.69 21.46 20.73
CA PRO A 1083 19.79 20.89 22.07
C PRO A 1083 20.47 21.86 23.03
N MET A 1084 19.99 21.91 24.27
CA MET A 1084 20.57 22.77 25.30
C MET A 1084 22.06 22.45 25.54
N GLN A 1085 22.46 21.19 25.40
CA GLN A 1085 23.86 20.77 25.52
C GLN A 1085 24.78 21.46 24.49
N ASP A 1086 24.30 21.64 23.27
CA ASP A 1086 25.06 22.26 22.18
C ASP A 1086 25.18 23.77 22.40
N ILE A 1087 24.10 24.41 22.86
CA ILE A 1087 24.07 25.84 23.23
C ILE A 1087 25.11 26.13 24.32
N LEU A 1088 25.27 25.22 25.28
CA LEU A 1088 26.22 25.33 26.38
C LEU A 1088 27.64 24.89 26.01
N GLY A 1089 27.86 24.34 24.80
CA GLY A 1089 29.16 23.82 24.36
C GLY A 1089 29.69 22.66 25.21
N LEU A 1090 28.82 21.73 25.60
CA LEU A 1090 29.17 20.58 26.43
C LEU A 1090 29.70 19.40 25.59
N ASP A 1091 30.57 18.59 26.21
CA ASP A 1091 31.18 17.40 25.60
C ASP A 1091 30.24 16.18 25.62
N GLU A 1092 30.73 15.04 25.11
CA GLU A 1092 29.97 13.78 25.03
C GLU A 1092 29.39 13.29 26.36
N LYS A 1093 29.91 13.71 27.52
CA LYS A 1093 29.36 13.32 28.82
C LYS A 1093 27.96 13.90 29.08
N ALA A 1094 27.58 14.92 28.32
CA ALA A 1094 26.24 15.52 28.36
C ALA A 1094 25.24 14.87 27.40
N ARG A 1095 25.64 13.84 26.65
CA ARG A 1095 24.77 13.14 25.70
C ARG A 1095 23.52 12.59 26.39
N MET A 1096 22.36 12.74 25.74
CA MET A 1096 21.08 12.32 26.30
C MET A 1096 20.85 10.81 26.13
N ASN A 1097 21.11 10.26 24.94
CA ASN A 1097 20.98 8.83 24.68
C ASN A 1097 22.09 8.31 23.76
N ILE A 1098 22.53 7.07 24.01
CA ILE A 1098 23.37 6.28 23.12
C ILE A 1098 22.53 5.08 22.63
N PRO A 1099 22.04 5.12 21.38
CA PRO A 1099 21.27 4.02 20.80
C PRO A 1099 21.99 2.66 20.93
N GLY A 1100 21.23 1.60 21.22
CA GLY A 1100 21.76 0.25 21.41
C GLY A 1100 22.39 -0.03 22.79
N THR A 1101 22.28 0.89 23.75
CA THR A 1101 22.78 0.71 25.12
C THR A 1101 21.66 0.79 26.16
N VAL A 1102 21.81 0.09 27.28
CA VAL A 1102 20.75 -0.04 28.32
C VAL A 1102 21.04 0.80 29.57
N ASN A 1103 22.30 1.20 29.80
CA ASN A 1103 22.73 1.89 31.01
C ASN A 1103 23.28 3.29 30.71
N GLY A 1104 22.93 4.27 31.54
CA GLY A 1104 23.50 5.63 31.51
C GLY A 1104 22.77 6.64 30.60
N ASN A 1105 21.67 6.24 29.97
CA ASN A 1105 20.85 7.10 29.11
C ASN A 1105 19.83 7.90 29.94
N TRP A 1106 19.34 9.01 29.36
CA TRP A 1106 18.24 9.83 29.87
C TRP A 1106 18.49 10.53 31.22
N GLN A 1107 19.75 10.58 31.67
CA GLN A 1107 20.17 11.06 32.99
C GLN A 1107 20.86 12.42 33.01
N TRP A 1108 21.05 13.06 31.84
CA TRP A 1108 21.66 14.39 31.80
C TRP A 1108 20.72 15.44 32.41
N GLN A 1109 21.30 16.34 33.20
CA GLN A 1109 20.62 17.45 33.86
C GLN A 1109 21.39 18.75 33.65
N LEU A 1110 20.66 19.83 33.43
CA LEU A 1110 21.15 21.18 33.24
C LEU A 1110 21.71 21.74 34.56
N ASP A 1111 22.94 22.23 34.53
CA ASP A 1111 23.48 23.08 35.60
C ASP A 1111 23.01 24.52 35.36
N LYS A 1112 22.18 25.04 36.27
CA LYS A 1112 21.61 26.40 36.21
C LYS A 1112 22.70 27.48 36.13
N ASN A 1113 23.90 27.23 36.65
CA ASN A 1113 25.00 28.20 36.62
C ASN A 1113 25.59 28.39 35.22
N LEU A 1114 25.36 27.46 34.30
CA LEU A 1114 25.84 27.55 32.92
C LEU A 1114 24.95 28.45 32.05
N VAL A 1115 23.73 28.76 32.49
CA VAL A 1115 22.78 29.61 31.76
C VAL A 1115 23.08 31.09 32.04
N THR A 1116 24.07 31.65 31.36
CA THR A 1116 24.53 33.03 31.56
C THR A 1116 23.77 34.04 30.69
N ASP A 1117 23.83 35.32 31.05
CA ASP A 1117 23.25 36.40 30.23
C ASP A 1117 23.95 36.55 28.87
N GLU A 1118 25.22 36.13 28.75
CA GLU A 1118 25.93 36.07 27.47
C GLU A 1118 25.24 35.09 26.51
N ILE A 1119 24.88 33.89 26.98
CA ILE A 1119 24.20 32.87 26.18
C ILE A 1119 22.83 33.36 25.75
N LYS A 1120 22.07 33.98 26.66
CA LYS A 1120 20.77 34.59 26.34
C LYS A 1120 20.90 35.65 25.25
N SER A 1121 21.86 36.57 25.40
CA SER A 1121 22.08 37.65 24.44
C SER A 1121 22.54 37.11 23.07
N TRP A 1122 23.37 36.06 23.07
CA TRP A 1122 23.84 35.43 21.85
C TRP A 1122 22.71 34.76 21.06
N LEU A 1123 21.91 33.92 21.71
CA LEU A 1123 20.73 33.30 21.08
C LEU A 1123 19.75 34.34 20.56
N ARG A 1124 19.47 35.39 21.36
CA ARG A 1124 18.64 36.53 20.94
C ARG A 1124 19.17 37.16 19.65
N THR A 1125 20.48 37.38 19.57
CA THR A 1125 21.14 37.96 18.40
C THR A 1125 20.94 37.09 17.16
N GLN A 1126 21.06 35.77 17.28
CA GLN A 1126 20.87 34.87 16.15
C GLN A 1126 19.40 34.84 15.69
N ALA A 1127 18.45 34.80 16.61
CA ALA A 1127 17.02 34.84 16.29
C ALA A 1127 16.64 36.15 15.56
N GLU A 1128 17.06 37.31 16.09
CA GLU A 1128 16.79 38.62 15.50
C GLU A 1128 17.45 38.79 14.12
N LYS A 1129 18.72 38.39 13.98
CA LYS A 1129 19.46 38.46 12.71
C LYS A 1129 18.80 37.64 11.61
N THR A 1130 18.15 36.54 11.97
CA THR A 1130 17.55 35.58 11.02
C THR A 1130 16.03 35.69 10.88
N LYS A 1131 15.44 36.69 11.57
CA LYS A 1131 13.99 36.97 11.60
C LYS A 1131 13.17 35.75 12.03
N ARG A 1132 13.60 35.09 13.11
CA ARG A 1132 12.97 33.92 13.73
C ARG A 1132 12.33 34.24 15.07
#